data_AF-A0A2G7GYB3-F1
#
_entry.id   AF-A0A2G7GYB3-F1
#
_cell.length_a   1.000
_cell.length_b   1.000
_cell.length_c   1.000
_cell.angle_alpha   90.00
_cell.angle_beta   90.00
_cell.angle_gamma   90.00
#
_symmetry.space_group_name_H-M   'P 1'
#
loop_
_entity.id
_entity.type
_entity.pdbx_description
1 polymer ?
#
loop_
_entity_poly.entity_id
_entity_poly.type
_entity_poly.pdbx_seq_one_letter_code
_entity_poly.pdbx_strand_id
1 'polypeptide(L)'
;MRTSERTQGATLIVSLLFVMLILAVIMSVTAQVTLSARRSSVDQDAILRAQFAAESGAARVQARLRVMGNLLSSASLPPDGVQVLSDLAALCGLGSLPTAADGQTLCTLDPTTGLNSAATGVNPRVALLVNAVNQQAFEDAGIGGATPEVRSRFWSDLFSGTQGVPLDGSQDASAYSVSYGLKPLAVIRDSATQYRVTFEVPDVTVTGSAGTATRTVAVRANLPTLSLVIAQPSLAQFALLTNHHFNSAASEASENRITFTSRTLFSGPVHTNQQFMFQGKPWFGGAVTSAGCPAGSLGPNCNATSKAAAQPGAYFAGTYRSVGSMTPSPDAPTECAPGDAACAASPGVQPAFPQGVDWDSPVLPLPTNSNNQQGAAQAGGIAIAGNVSSLSLYRDTVGGQDVQRVTFTTDAGGTPVTTELAFGADRRLHILAPDGSWQDATRNPDGTFAPGSPAATFNGVIHVAGDVGSLNAGPNAASGAAVAPFAGLTLAATGDIDITSDLRYADPPCSGAHTRNPDGTVTPAPCTNLNAQNILGIYASEGNVNLIRPGGTKPTELGNSPTIHAVLMAGQGAVQVDGYNTGSALGSVNLIGGVIENYYGAFGTTSGDVQQTGYSRNFVFDPRTLAGLRPPYFPTAETWTVALYDGASPLPDPRLRGDTISTAGTP
;
A
#
# COMPACT_ATOMS: atom_id res chain seq x y z
N MET A 1 -107.17 40.57 46.13
CA MET A 1 -105.95 39.75 45.96
C MET A 1 -105.12 40.37 44.84
N ARG A 2 -104.09 41.14 45.22
CA ARG A 2 -103.08 41.76 44.33
C ARG A 2 -101.80 40.91 44.44
N THR A 3 -100.93 41.06 43.43
CA THR A 3 -99.52 40.59 43.32
C THR A 3 -99.27 39.15 42.84
N SER A 4 -99.30 38.89 41.51
CA SER A 4 -98.56 37.74 40.93
C SER A 4 -98.24 37.79 39.41
N GLU A 5 -98.32 38.92 38.70
CA GLU A 5 -98.10 38.92 37.22
C GLU A 5 -96.90 39.73 36.72
N ARG A 6 -96.21 40.52 37.58
CA ARG A 6 -95.03 41.31 37.17
C ARG A 6 -93.69 40.56 37.25
N THR A 7 -93.66 39.38 37.85
CA THR A 7 -92.42 38.62 38.15
C THR A 7 -92.08 37.53 37.13
N GLN A 8 -92.93 37.25 36.13
CA GLN A 8 -92.65 36.24 35.08
C GLN A 8 -92.03 36.85 33.79
N GLY A 9 -92.33 38.11 33.45
CA GLY A 9 -91.76 38.77 32.27
C GLY A 9 -90.30 39.24 32.45
N ALA A 10 -89.96 39.72 33.65
CA ALA A 10 -88.60 40.19 33.96
C ALA A 10 -87.59 39.03 34.10
N THR A 11 -88.00 37.89 34.66
CA THR A 11 -87.18 36.68 34.73
C THR A 11 -86.91 36.09 33.36
N LEU A 12 -87.87 36.14 32.43
CA LEU A 12 -87.67 35.64 31.06
C LEU A 12 -86.68 36.52 30.27
N ILE A 13 -86.74 37.84 30.41
CA ILE A 13 -85.79 38.76 29.77
C ILE A 13 -84.40 38.65 30.40
N VAL A 14 -84.30 38.58 31.73
CA VAL A 14 -83.00 38.43 32.42
C VAL A 14 -82.37 37.07 32.14
N SER A 15 -83.14 35.98 32.11
CA SER A 15 -82.60 34.66 31.73
C SER A 15 -82.18 34.60 30.28
N LEU A 16 -82.91 35.24 29.35
CA LEU A 16 -82.53 35.28 27.93
C LEU A 16 -81.29 36.16 27.69
N LEU A 17 -81.16 37.29 28.40
CA LEU A 17 -79.94 38.10 28.41
C LEU A 17 -78.75 37.37 29.03
N PHE A 18 -78.97 36.62 30.11
CA PHE A 18 -77.91 35.82 30.75
C PHE A 18 -77.46 34.67 29.85
N VAL A 19 -78.39 34.00 29.17
CA VAL A 19 -78.08 32.97 28.16
C VAL A 19 -77.34 33.57 26.96
N MET A 20 -77.74 34.75 26.47
CA MET A 20 -77.00 35.43 25.41
C MET A 20 -75.60 35.88 25.84
N LEU A 21 -75.44 36.37 27.07
CA LEU A 21 -74.15 36.73 27.63
C LEU A 21 -73.25 35.50 27.76
N ILE A 22 -73.79 34.39 28.27
CA ILE A 22 -73.08 33.11 28.36
C ILE A 22 -72.67 32.62 26.97
N LEU A 23 -73.55 32.67 25.97
CA LEU A 23 -73.23 32.29 24.59
C LEU A 23 -72.13 33.17 23.98
N ALA A 24 -72.16 34.48 24.23
CA ALA A 24 -71.12 35.40 23.76
C ALA A 24 -69.76 35.12 24.43
N VAL A 25 -69.74 34.84 25.74
CA VAL A 25 -68.53 34.46 26.48
C VAL A 25 -67.99 33.12 25.99
N ILE A 26 -68.85 32.12 25.78
CA ILE A 26 -68.45 30.81 25.24
C ILE A 26 -67.85 30.96 23.84
N MET A 27 -68.46 31.75 22.95
CA MET A 27 -67.91 32.03 21.61
C MET A 27 -66.56 32.76 21.67
N SER A 28 -66.40 33.73 22.58
CA SER A 28 -65.12 34.44 22.77
C SER A 28 -64.01 33.49 23.24
N VAL A 29 -64.31 32.63 24.22
CA VAL A 29 -63.34 31.67 24.76
C VAL A 29 -63.00 30.59 23.73
N THR A 30 -63.98 30.07 22.98
CA THR A 30 -63.71 29.11 21.91
C THR A 30 -62.91 29.72 20.76
N ALA A 31 -63.15 30.99 20.40
CA ALA A 31 -62.34 31.70 19.40
C ALA A 31 -60.89 31.89 19.86
N GLN A 32 -60.67 32.28 21.12
CA GLN A 32 -59.34 32.44 21.70
C GLN A 32 -58.58 31.10 21.80
N VAL A 33 -59.25 30.02 22.24
CA VAL A 33 -58.67 28.68 22.31
C VAL A 33 -58.34 28.15 20.92
N THR A 34 -59.21 28.35 19.93
CA THR A 34 -58.96 27.94 18.53
C THR A 34 -57.80 28.72 17.91
N LEU A 35 -57.69 30.02 18.20
CA LEU A 35 -56.58 30.85 17.73
C LEU A 35 -55.25 30.43 18.41
N SER A 36 -55.29 30.15 19.72
CA SER A 36 -54.14 29.67 20.49
C SER A 36 -53.68 28.29 20.05
N ALA A 37 -54.61 27.37 19.78
CA ALA A 37 -54.31 26.03 19.27
C ALA A 37 -53.72 26.08 17.85
N ARG A 38 -54.25 26.96 16.98
CA ARG A 38 -53.67 27.18 15.65
C ARG A 38 -52.27 27.80 15.71
N ARG A 39 -52.04 28.79 16.56
CA ARG A 39 -50.69 29.37 16.78
C ARG A 39 -49.71 28.31 17.29
N SER A 40 -50.09 27.56 18.33
CA SER A 40 -49.27 26.47 18.87
C SER A 40 -48.94 25.39 17.83
N SER A 41 -49.88 25.07 16.93
CA SER A 41 -49.64 24.08 15.88
C SER A 41 -48.71 24.60 14.77
N VAL A 42 -48.82 25.88 14.40
CA VAL A 42 -47.95 26.52 13.41
C VAL A 42 -46.53 26.68 13.98
N ASP A 43 -46.40 27.02 15.27
CA ASP A 43 -45.11 27.12 15.94
C ASP A 43 -44.42 25.75 16.08
N GLN A 44 -45.19 24.68 16.35
CA GLN A 44 -44.67 23.31 16.38
C GLN A 44 -44.21 22.83 14.99
N ASP A 45 -44.97 23.13 13.94
CA ASP A 45 -44.59 22.82 12.55
C ASP A 45 -43.31 23.58 12.14
N ALA A 46 -43.22 24.87 12.45
CA ALA A 46 -42.01 25.67 12.19
C ALA A 46 -40.78 25.12 12.92
N ILE A 47 -40.93 24.68 14.18
CA ILE A 47 -39.86 24.05 14.96
C ILE A 47 -39.38 22.74 14.32
N LEU A 48 -40.30 21.87 13.89
CA LEU A 48 -39.95 20.59 13.25
C LEU A 48 -39.28 20.82 11.90
N ARG A 49 -39.77 21.78 11.11
CA ARG A 49 -39.13 22.16 9.84
C ARG A 49 -37.72 22.73 10.04
N ALA A 50 -37.51 23.56 11.06
CA ALA A 50 -36.18 24.06 11.42
C ALA A 50 -35.26 22.91 11.84
N GLN A 51 -35.76 21.92 12.59
CA GLN A 51 -35.00 20.72 12.97
C GLN A 51 -34.63 19.87 11.73
N PHE A 52 -35.57 19.57 10.85
CA PHE A 52 -35.29 18.82 9.62
C PHE A 52 -34.34 19.55 8.67
N ALA A 53 -34.42 20.88 8.60
CA ALA A 53 -33.45 21.69 7.87
C ALA A 53 -32.03 21.53 8.47
N ALA A 54 -31.89 21.60 9.79
CA ALA A 54 -30.60 21.37 10.47
C ALA A 54 -30.07 19.94 10.24
N GLU A 55 -30.92 18.92 10.28
CA GLU A 55 -30.54 17.54 9.98
C GLU A 55 -30.13 17.37 8.51
N SER A 56 -30.79 18.08 7.59
CA SER A 56 -30.43 18.10 6.17
C SER A 56 -29.05 18.72 5.94
N GLY A 57 -28.71 19.78 6.66
CA GLY A 57 -27.37 20.38 6.61
C GLY A 57 -26.29 19.43 7.16
N ALA A 58 -26.58 18.71 8.24
CA ALA A 58 -25.68 17.68 8.77
C ALA A 58 -25.47 16.54 7.75
N ALA A 59 -26.55 16.08 7.11
CA ALA A 59 -26.48 15.09 6.05
C ALA A 59 -25.65 15.59 4.84
N ARG A 60 -25.68 16.88 4.54
CA ARG A 60 -24.85 17.47 3.48
C ARG A 60 -23.37 17.46 3.80
N VAL A 61 -22.98 17.75 5.05
CA VAL A 61 -21.58 17.63 5.49
C VAL A 61 -21.11 16.17 5.41
N GLN A 62 -21.92 15.23 5.90
CA GLN A 62 -21.65 13.79 5.80
C GLN A 62 -21.49 13.34 4.34
N ALA A 63 -22.35 13.82 3.43
CA ALA A 63 -22.27 13.49 2.01
C ALA A 63 -20.95 13.99 1.40
N ARG A 64 -20.47 15.18 1.80
CA ARG A 64 -19.18 15.72 1.33
C ARG A 64 -18.00 14.85 1.76
N LEU A 65 -17.99 14.36 3.00
CA LEU A 65 -16.97 13.42 3.49
C LEU A 65 -17.01 12.06 2.79
N ARG A 66 -18.21 11.55 2.48
CA ARG A 66 -18.36 10.31 1.70
C ARG A 66 -17.84 10.47 0.28
N VAL A 67 -18.15 11.59 -0.38
CA VAL A 67 -17.61 11.90 -1.71
C VAL A 67 -16.09 11.94 -1.67
N MET A 68 -15.48 12.55 -0.63
CA MET A 68 -14.03 12.49 -0.44
C MET A 68 -13.51 11.05 -0.36
N GLY A 69 -14.13 10.19 0.45
CA GLY A 69 -13.74 8.78 0.56
C GLY A 69 -13.76 8.05 -0.78
N ASN A 70 -14.85 8.22 -1.55
CA ASN A 70 -14.98 7.65 -2.89
C ASN A 70 -13.92 8.20 -3.86
N LEU A 71 -13.71 9.51 -3.89
CA LEU A 71 -12.69 10.13 -4.74
C LEU A 71 -11.28 9.64 -4.39
N LEU A 72 -10.95 9.52 -3.10
CA LEU A 72 -9.64 9.00 -2.68
C LEU A 72 -9.47 7.51 -2.95
N SER A 73 -10.54 6.72 -2.97
CA SER A 73 -10.48 5.29 -3.34
C SER A 73 -10.17 5.06 -4.82
N SER A 74 -10.43 6.06 -5.68
CA SER A 74 -10.12 6.03 -7.12
C SER A 74 -8.85 6.80 -7.46
N ALA A 75 -8.15 7.32 -6.45
CA ALA A 75 -6.96 8.13 -6.64
C ALA A 75 -5.79 7.29 -7.17
N SER A 76 -5.08 7.83 -8.15
CA SER A 76 -3.88 7.26 -8.76
C SER A 76 -2.83 8.35 -8.91
N LEU A 77 -1.64 8.13 -8.36
CA LEU A 77 -0.55 9.09 -8.49
C LEU A 77 0.31 8.75 -9.70
N PRO A 78 0.95 9.75 -10.33
CA PRO A 78 1.88 9.50 -11.42
C PRO A 78 3.03 8.59 -10.95
N PRO A 79 3.56 7.72 -11.83
CA PRO A 79 4.70 6.87 -11.53
C PRO A 79 6.00 7.69 -11.36
N ASP A 80 6.05 8.91 -11.88
CA ASP A 80 7.18 9.81 -11.62
C ASP A 80 7.07 10.42 -10.21
N GLY A 81 7.94 9.96 -9.32
CA GLY A 81 8.04 10.48 -7.96
C GLY A 81 8.47 11.93 -7.87
N VAL A 82 9.07 12.52 -8.90
CA VAL A 82 9.48 13.94 -8.88
C VAL A 82 8.26 14.84 -8.71
N GLN A 83 7.18 14.58 -9.46
CA GLN A 83 5.95 15.38 -9.34
C GLN A 83 5.28 15.16 -7.98
N VAL A 84 5.24 13.92 -7.48
CA VAL A 84 4.64 13.62 -6.16
C VAL A 84 5.38 14.34 -5.04
N LEU A 85 6.71 14.32 -5.06
CA LEU A 85 7.53 15.02 -4.07
C LEU A 85 7.43 16.55 -4.20
N SER A 86 7.31 17.06 -5.43
CA SER A 86 7.04 18.49 -5.69
C SER A 86 5.67 18.90 -5.14
N ASP A 87 4.63 18.09 -5.36
CA ASP A 87 3.28 18.37 -4.88
C ASP A 87 3.21 18.27 -3.33
N LEU A 88 3.97 17.34 -2.72
CA LEU A 88 4.13 17.27 -1.26
C LEU A 88 4.85 18.49 -0.69
N ALA A 89 5.90 18.99 -1.38
CA ALA A 89 6.55 20.23 -1.00
C ALA A 89 5.58 21.43 -1.10
N ALA A 90 4.80 21.50 -2.18
CA ALA A 90 3.80 22.54 -2.38
C ALA A 90 2.69 22.53 -1.33
N LEU A 91 2.28 21.34 -0.85
CA LEU A 91 1.35 21.18 0.28
C LEU A 91 1.90 21.87 1.54
N CYS A 92 3.20 21.71 1.81
CA CYS A 92 3.94 22.40 2.86
C CYS A 92 4.21 23.89 2.57
N GLY A 93 3.86 24.42 1.40
CA GLY A 93 4.23 25.78 0.98
C GLY A 93 5.72 25.94 0.67
N LEU A 94 6.41 24.85 0.33
CA LEU A 94 7.84 24.79 0.05
C LEU A 94 8.10 24.54 -1.44
N GLY A 95 9.27 24.96 -1.93
CA GLY A 95 9.74 24.63 -3.28
C GLY A 95 10.32 23.22 -3.42
N SER A 96 10.78 22.63 -2.31
CA SER A 96 11.25 21.24 -2.23
C SER A 96 11.12 20.73 -0.80
N LEU A 97 11.06 19.40 -0.61
CA LEU A 97 11.00 18.80 0.72
C LEU A 97 12.37 18.90 1.42
N PRO A 98 12.40 19.23 2.73
CA PRO A 98 13.64 19.25 3.48
C PRO A 98 14.19 17.83 3.69
N THR A 99 15.51 17.71 3.81
CA THR A 99 16.14 16.45 4.20
C THR A 99 15.83 16.18 5.68
N ALA A 100 15.03 15.15 5.97
CA ALA A 100 14.63 14.80 7.33
C ALA A 100 14.80 13.29 7.57
N ALA A 101 15.13 12.87 8.79
CA ALA A 101 15.17 11.46 9.14
C ALA A 101 13.75 10.83 9.14
N ASP A 102 13.69 9.50 9.10
CA ASP A 102 12.42 8.77 9.23
C ASP A 102 11.76 9.08 10.59
N GLY A 103 10.44 9.21 10.59
CA GLY A 103 9.61 9.61 11.73
C GLY A 103 9.56 11.12 12.02
N GLN A 104 10.27 11.96 11.25
CA GLN A 104 10.30 13.41 11.47
C GLN A 104 9.15 14.14 10.77
N THR A 105 8.66 15.20 11.42
CA THR A 105 7.70 16.14 10.81
C THR A 105 8.43 17.03 9.81
N LEU A 106 7.98 17.02 8.55
CA LEU A 106 8.52 17.84 7.47
C LEU A 106 8.01 19.27 7.53
N CYS A 107 6.72 19.44 7.81
CA CYS A 107 6.10 20.74 7.99
C CYS A 107 4.82 20.62 8.85
N THR A 108 4.50 21.71 9.56
CA THR A 108 3.21 21.90 10.23
C THR A 108 2.29 22.72 9.35
N LEU A 109 1.02 22.35 9.28
CA LEU A 109 0.01 23.01 8.48
C LEU A 109 -0.87 23.86 9.41
N ASP A 110 -1.21 25.07 8.98
CA ASP A 110 -2.05 25.97 9.77
C ASP A 110 -3.49 25.44 9.77
N PRO A 111 -4.03 24.98 10.92
CA PRO A 111 -5.38 24.46 10.98
C PRO A 111 -6.43 25.57 10.85
N THR A 112 -6.04 26.85 10.93
CA THR A 112 -6.98 27.97 10.91
C THR A 112 -7.49 28.27 9.51
N THR A 113 -6.57 28.49 8.57
CA THR A 113 -6.83 28.71 7.13
C THR A 113 -6.84 27.40 6.33
N GLY A 114 -6.29 26.34 6.91
CA GLY A 114 -6.13 25.04 6.26
C GLY A 114 -5.24 25.11 5.01
N LEU A 115 -5.62 24.35 3.98
CA LEU A 115 -4.97 24.34 2.66
C LEU A 115 -5.56 25.37 1.70
N ASN A 116 -6.53 26.18 2.14
CA ASN A 116 -7.13 27.20 1.29
C ASN A 116 -6.10 28.28 0.98
N SER A 117 -5.80 28.49 -0.31
CA SER A 117 -4.98 29.62 -0.76
C SER A 117 -5.82 30.50 -1.68
N ALA A 118 -5.65 31.82 -1.57
CA ALA A 118 -6.33 32.81 -2.41
C ALA A 118 -5.80 32.84 -3.86
N ALA A 119 -5.38 31.70 -4.41
CA ALA A 119 -4.78 31.58 -5.73
C ALA A 119 -5.86 31.74 -6.82
N THR A 120 -5.58 32.60 -7.82
CA THR A 120 -6.33 32.59 -9.09
C THR A 120 -5.85 31.40 -9.92
N GLY A 121 -6.68 30.37 -10.05
CA GLY A 121 -6.35 29.13 -10.79
C GLY A 121 -6.29 27.90 -9.88
N VAL A 122 -5.44 26.93 -10.21
CA VAL A 122 -5.22 25.72 -9.39
C VAL A 122 -4.38 26.08 -8.17
N ASN A 123 -4.92 25.85 -6.97
CA ASN A 123 -4.24 26.02 -5.70
C ASN A 123 -3.10 24.97 -5.56
N PRO A 124 -1.83 25.39 -5.46
CA PRO A 124 -0.70 24.46 -5.41
C PRO A 124 -0.69 23.60 -4.16
N ARG A 125 -1.30 24.05 -3.04
CA ARG A 125 -1.34 23.29 -1.79
C ARG A 125 -2.23 22.04 -1.86
N VAL A 126 -3.11 21.97 -2.85
CA VAL A 126 -3.97 20.81 -3.13
C VAL A 126 -3.66 20.16 -4.48
N ALA A 127 -2.57 20.55 -5.14
CA ALA A 127 -2.18 20.03 -6.45
C ALA A 127 -2.05 18.50 -6.44
N LEU A 128 -1.47 17.94 -5.37
CA LEU A 128 -1.38 16.49 -5.16
C LEU A 128 -2.74 15.80 -5.36
N LEU A 129 -3.79 16.33 -4.75
CA LEU A 129 -5.14 15.74 -4.79
C LEU A 129 -5.86 16.00 -6.13
N VAL A 130 -5.57 17.15 -6.76
CA VAL A 130 -6.07 17.47 -8.11
C VAL A 130 -5.45 16.53 -9.16
N ASN A 131 -4.17 16.21 -8.99
CA ASN A 131 -3.44 15.32 -9.88
C ASN A 131 -3.79 13.85 -9.61
N ALA A 132 -3.99 13.47 -8.33
CA ALA A 132 -4.31 12.10 -7.96
C ALA A 132 -5.71 11.65 -8.41
N VAL A 133 -6.71 12.54 -8.40
CA VAL A 133 -8.10 12.17 -8.71
C VAL A 133 -8.52 12.84 -10.02
N ASN A 134 -8.64 12.02 -11.07
CA ASN A 134 -8.94 12.50 -12.43
C ASN A 134 -10.36 13.08 -12.58
N GLN A 135 -10.63 13.71 -13.72
CA GLN A 135 -11.93 14.32 -14.02
C GLN A 135 -13.08 13.30 -14.01
N GLN A 136 -12.87 12.10 -14.55
CA GLN A 136 -13.91 11.06 -14.62
C GLN A 136 -14.41 10.66 -13.23
N ALA A 137 -13.50 10.49 -12.26
CA ALA A 137 -13.87 10.17 -10.89
C ALA A 137 -14.78 11.25 -10.24
N PHE A 138 -14.56 12.52 -10.58
CA PHE A 138 -15.44 13.61 -10.14
C PHE A 138 -16.80 13.57 -10.83
N GLU A 139 -16.84 13.27 -12.13
CA GLU A 139 -18.08 13.12 -12.88
C GLU A 139 -18.92 11.94 -12.37
N ASP A 140 -18.27 10.80 -12.09
CA ASP A 140 -18.89 9.62 -11.49
C ASP A 140 -19.42 9.91 -10.07
N ALA A 141 -18.76 10.82 -9.34
CA ALA A 141 -19.22 11.34 -8.05
C ALA A 141 -20.33 12.41 -8.17
N GLY A 142 -20.81 12.72 -9.38
CA GLY A 142 -21.90 13.67 -9.64
C GLY A 142 -21.46 15.13 -9.76
N ILE A 143 -20.16 15.41 -9.87
CA ILE A 143 -19.59 16.75 -10.05
C ILE A 143 -19.26 16.94 -11.54
N GLY A 144 -20.24 17.43 -12.31
CA GLY A 144 -20.07 17.66 -13.75
C GLY A 144 -19.14 18.83 -14.08
N GLY A 145 -18.43 18.75 -15.22
CA GLY A 145 -17.55 19.83 -15.70
C GLY A 145 -16.35 20.07 -14.79
N ALA A 146 -15.79 19.00 -14.20
CA ALA A 146 -14.74 19.05 -13.19
C ALA A 146 -13.36 19.42 -13.77
N THR A 147 -13.23 20.66 -14.28
CA THR A 147 -11.93 21.22 -14.69
C THR A 147 -10.92 21.20 -13.54
N PRO A 148 -9.61 21.29 -13.80
CA PRO A 148 -8.59 21.36 -12.74
C PRO A 148 -8.90 22.41 -11.66
N GLU A 149 -9.47 23.56 -12.03
CA GLU A 149 -9.86 24.63 -11.11
C GLU A 149 -11.06 24.25 -10.24
N VAL A 150 -12.06 23.57 -10.80
CA VAL A 150 -13.22 23.08 -10.04
C VAL A 150 -12.79 22.04 -9.02
N ARG A 151 -11.94 21.08 -9.44
CA ARG A 151 -11.36 20.07 -8.55
C ARG A 151 -10.50 20.71 -7.46
N SER A 152 -9.68 21.68 -7.84
CA SER A 152 -8.85 22.44 -6.89
C SER A 152 -9.68 23.19 -5.85
N ARG A 153 -10.78 23.83 -6.27
CA ARG A 153 -11.72 24.49 -5.36
C ARG A 153 -12.39 23.49 -4.41
N PHE A 154 -12.84 22.35 -4.93
CA PHE A 154 -13.43 21.29 -4.09
C PHE A 154 -12.52 20.88 -2.94
N TRP A 155 -11.23 20.60 -3.25
CA TRP A 155 -10.24 20.21 -2.25
C TRP A 155 -9.86 21.36 -1.30
N SER A 156 -9.70 22.58 -1.83
CA SER A 156 -9.39 23.77 -1.02
C SER A 156 -10.49 24.06 0.01
N ASP A 157 -11.73 23.97 -0.42
CA ASP A 157 -12.91 24.17 0.43
C ASP A 157 -13.03 23.07 1.49
N LEU A 158 -12.76 21.82 1.10
CA LEU A 158 -12.83 20.68 2.02
C LEU A 158 -11.78 20.76 3.12
N PHE A 159 -10.56 21.22 2.79
CA PHE A 159 -9.44 21.38 3.73
C PHE A 159 -9.27 22.83 4.17
N SER A 160 -10.35 23.60 4.29
CA SER A 160 -10.34 25.03 4.64
C SER A 160 -10.05 25.33 6.12
N GLY A 161 -9.78 24.31 6.94
CA GLY A 161 -9.46 24.48 8.35
C GLY A 161 -10.64 25.02 9.17
N THR A 162 -10.36 25.72 10.26
CA THR A 162 -11.39 26.26 11.17
C THR A 162 -12.26 27.34 10.56
N GLN A 163 -11.76 28.07 9.54
CA GLN A 163 -12.59 29.06 8.84
C GLN A 163 -13.78 28.38 8.16
N GLY A 164 -13.56 27.16 7.66
CA GLY A 164 -14.58 26.37 6.96
C GLY A 164 -15.07 27.05 5.69
N VAL A 165 -15.90 26.34 4.93
CA VAL A 165 -16.65 26.91 3.81
C VAL A 165 -18.13 26.80 4.12
N PRO A 166 -18.93 27.87 3.90
CA PRO A 166 -20.37 27.82 4.07
C PRO A 166 -20.98 26.81 3.10
N LEU A 167 -21.80 25.92 3.63
CA LEU A 167 -22.52 24.88 2.90
C LEU A 167 -24.03 25.08 3.01
N ASP A 168 -24.46 26.33 3.19
CA ASP A 168 -25.85 26.71 3.44
C ASP A 168 -26.81 26.22 2.32
N GLY A 169 -28.06 25.99 2.70
CA GLY A 169 -29.09 25.60 1.74
C GLY A 169 -30.48 26.00 2.19
N SER A 170 -31.39 26.16 1.24
CA SER A 170 -32.78 26.53 1.49
C SER A 170 -33.74 25.72 0.62
N GLN A 171 -34.82 25.23 1.22
CA GLN A 171 -35.90 24.54 0.53
C GLN A 171 -37.23 24.79 1.27
N ASP A 172 -38.31 25.03 0.53
CA ASP A 172 -39.69 25.14 1.05
C ASP A 172 -39.85 26.06 2.29
N ALA A 173 -39.30 27.28 2.21
CA ALA A 173 -39.30 28.30 3.26
C ALA A 173 -38.57 27.88 4.57
N SER A 174 -37.75 26.84 4.51
CA SER A 174 -36.77 26.47 5.52
C SER A 174 -35.35 26.62 4.97
N ALA A 175 -34.40 26.96 5.84
CA ALA A 175 -33.00 27.09 5.47
C ALA A 175 -32.11 26.53 6.56
N TYR A 176 -30.95 26.01 6.19
CA TYR A 176 -29.89 25.64 7.12
C TYR A 176 -28.62 26.41 6.81
N SER A 177 -27.86 26.69 7.86
CA SER A 177 -26.53 27.25 7.77
C SER A 177 -25.52 26.40 8.51
N VAL A 178 -24.39 26.15 7.86
CA VAL A 178 -23.26 25.38 8.40
C VAL A 178 -21.98 25.78 7.67
N SER A 179 -20.92 26.01 8.43
CA SER A 179 -19.56 26.11 7.89
C SER A 179 -18.79 24.85 8.27
N TYR A 180 -18.06 24.26 7.31
CA TYR A 180 -17.28 23.06 7.55
C TYR A 180 -15.97 23.03 6.77
N GLY A 181 -14.91 22.54 7.42
CA GLY A 181 -13.59 22.32 6.82
C GLY A 181 -12.77 21.37 7.67
N LEU A 182 -12.10 20.40 7.04
CA LEU A 182 -11.10 19.55 7.67
C LEU A 182 -9.87 20.37 8.03
N LYS A 183 -9.26 20.09 9.19
CA LYS A 183 -8.08 20.84 9.66
C LYS A 183 -6.81 20.05 9.35
N PRO A 184 -6.02 20.44 8.35
CA PRO A 184 -4.71 19.82 8.15
C PRO A 184 -3.79 20.15 9.32
N LEU A 185 -2.98 19.19 9.77
CA LEU A 185 -2.12 19.32 10.95
C LEU A 185 -0.63 19.28 10.60
N ALA A 186 -0.17 18.22 9.93
CA ALA A 186 1.24 18.04 9.62
C ALA A 186 1.48 17.11 8.44
N VAL A 187 2.65 17.25 7.82
CA VAL A 187 3.23 16.24 6.93
C VAL A 187 4.40 15.59 7.63
N ILE A 188 4.38 14.27 7.74
CA ILE A 188 5.39 13.46 8.42
C ILE A 188 6.06 12.54 7.39
N ARG A 189 7.38 12.42 7.46
CA ARG A 189 8.12 11.40 6.71
C ARG A 189 8.15 10.12 7.54
N ASP A 190 7.31 9.15 7.20
CA ASP A 190 7.33 7.85 7.88
C ASP A 190 8.55 7.03 7.45
N SER A 191 8.93 7.12 6.17
CA SER A 191 10.15 6.51 5.64
C SER A 191 10.65 7.20 4.38
N ALA A 192 11.73 6.70 3.79
CA ALA A 192 12.26 7.21 2.52
C ALA A 192 11.24 7.29 1.37
N THR A 193 10.23 6.43 1.38
CA THR A 193 9.22 6.33 0.32
C THR A 193 7.79 6.39 0.84
N GLN A 194 7.57 6.88 2.07
CA GLN A 194 6.25 6.98 2.68
C GLN A 194 6.11 8.28 3.46
N TYR A 195 5.04 9.00 3.15
CA TYR A 195 4.65 10.25 3.77
C TYR A 195 3.23 10.14 4.31
N ARG A 196 2.98 10.82 5.42
CA ARG A 196 1.67 10.87 6.05
C ARG A 196 1.25 12.30 6.24
N VAL A 197 0.06 12.64 5.72
CA VAL A 197 -0.61 13.91 6.01
C VAL A 197 -1.70 13.64 7.03
N THR A 198 -1.65 14.31 8.16
CA THR A 198 -2.65 14.13 9.24
C THR A 198 -3.65 15.28 9.23
N PHE A 199 -4.92 14.94 9.48
CA PHE A 199 -6.03 15.89 9.53
C PHE A 199 -6.88 15.63 10.76
N GLU A 200 -7.42 16.70 11.34
CA GLU A 200 -8.50 16.64 12.33
C GLU A 200 -9.85 16.74 11.62
N VAL A 201 -10.79 15.89 12.03
CA VAL A 201 -12.20 15.95 11.62
C VAL A 201 -12.96 16.69 12.71
N PRO A 202 -13.38 17.96 12.49
CA PRO A 202 -14.09 18.69 13.52
C PRO A 202 -15.52 18.21 13.69
N ASP A 203 -16.05 18.41 14.90
CA ASP A 203 -17.48 18.36 15.15
C ASP A 203 -18.22 19.44 14.34
N VAL A 204 -19.45 19.13 13.93
CA VAL A 204 -20.27 19.99 13.09
C VAL A 204 -21.40 20.57 13.91
N THR A 205 -21.65 21.86 13.80
CA THR A 205 -22.86 22.51 14.34
C THR A 205 -23.64 23.13 13.19
N VAL A 206 -24.90 22.71 13.03
CA VAL A 206 -25.79 23.15 11.95
C VAL A 206 -26.96 23.91 12.55
N THR A 207 -27.24 25.09 12.02
CA THR A 207 -28.40 25.89 12.43
C THR A 207 -29.46 25.85 11.33
N GLY A 208 -30.61 25.22 11.61
CA GLY A 208 -31.79 25.24 10.76
C GLY A 208 -32.78 26.33 11.18
N SER A 209 -33.50 26.88 10.22
CA SER A 209 -34.47 27.97 10.40
C SER A 209 -35.71 27.74 9.54
N ALA A 210 -36.88 28.07 10.08
CA ALA A 210 -38.15 28.08 9.34
C ALA A 210 -39.07 29.15 9.96
N GLY A 211 -39.42 30.18 9.20
CA GLY A 211 -40.11 31.36 9.74
C GLY A 211 -39.27 32.04 10.83
N THR A 212 -39.82 32.17 12.04
CA THR A 212 -39.11 32.71 13.22
C THR A 212 -38.47 31.63 14.09
N ALA A 213 -38.65 30.35 13.77
CA ALA A 213 -38.10 29.25 14.56
C ALA A 213 -36.68 28.90 14.10
N THR A 214 -35.77 28.68 15.05
CA THR A 214 -34.39 28.22 14.81
C THR A 214 -34.07 26.99 15.64
N ARG A 215 -33.33 26.04 15.07
CA ARG A 215 -32.86 24.82 15.74
C ARG A 215 -31.41 24.54 15.41
N THR A 216 -30.68 24.09 16.42
CA THR A 216 -29.27 23.74 16.28
C THR A 216 -29.09 22.24 16.46
N VAL A 217 -28.37 21.61 15.54
CA VAL A 217 -27.99 20.20 15.59
C VAL A 217 -26.47 20.12 15.61
N ALA A 218 -25.92 19.46 16.62
CA ALA A 218 -24.49 19.13 16.68
C ALA A 218 -24.27 17.67 16.28
N VAL A 219 -23.24 17.40 15.49
CA VAL A 219 -22.82 16.05 15.07
C VAL A 219 -21.35 15.89 15.36
N ARG A 220 -20.97 14.78 15.99
CA ARG A 220 -19.58 14.53 16.38
C ARG A 220 -18.83 13.70 15.35
N ALA A 221 -17.53 13.93 15.24
CA ALA A 221 -16.69 13.06 14.43
C ALA A 221 -16.63 11.64 15.04
N ASN A 222 -16.85 10.60 14.22
CA ASN A 222 -16.64 9.21 14.68
C ASN A 222 -15.16 8.95 14.96
N LEU A 223 -14.30 9.54 14.13
CA LEU A 223 -12.84 9.49 14.22
C LEU A 223 -12.34 10.93 14.27
N PRO A 224 -11.68 11.36 15.36
CA PRO A 224 -11.24 12.75 15.50
C PRO A 224 -10.05 13.08 14.58
N THR A 225 -9.32 12.06 14.12
CA THR A 225 -8.17 12.22 13.23
C THR A 225 -8.23 11.24 12.07
N LEU A 226 -7.75 11.69 10.91
CA LEU A 226 -7.56 10.89 9.70
C LEU A 226 -6.13 11.08 9.20
N SER A 227 -5.59 10.04 8.57
CA SER A 227 -4.29 10.10 7.91
C SER A 227 -4.43 9.79 6.42
N LEU A 228 -3.89 10.64 5.56
CA LEU A 228 -3.65 10.32 4.16
C LEU A 228 -2.22 9.83 4.04
N VAL A 229 -2.04 8.56 3.65
CA VAL A 229 -0.73 7.95 3.46
C VAL A 229 -0.41 7.97 1.97
N ILE A 230 0.74 8.55 1.64
CA ILE A 230 1.30 8.61 0.29
C ILE A 230 2.57 7.78 0.29
N ALA A 231 2.58 6.66 -0.42
CA ALA A 231 3.68 5.71 -0.34
C ALA A 231 4.05 5.14 -1.71
N GLN A 232 5.32 4.85 -1.93
CA GLN A 232 5.69 3.81 -2.88
C GLN A 232 5.75 2.49 -2.12
N PRO A 233 4.84 1.53 -2.39
CA PRO A 233 4.88 0.24 -1.74
C PRO A 233 6.19 -0.47 -2.06
N SER A 234 6.73 -1.16 -1.06
CA SER A 234 7.93 -1.99 -1.25
C SER A 234 7.60 -3.17 -2.16
N LEU A 235 8.47 -3.47 -3.13
CA LEU A 235 8.31 -4.68 -3.93
C LEU A 235 8.65 -5.95 -3.12
N ALA A 236 9.31 -5.81 -1.97
CA ALA A 236 9.66 -6.92 -1.08
C ALA A 236 8.44 -7.65 -0.47
N GLN A 237 7.24 -7.10 -0.58
CA GLN A 237 6.01 -7.69 -0.04
C GLN A 237 5.53 -8.93 -0.83
N PHE A 238 6.09 -9.19 -2.01
CA PHE A 238 5.68 -10.30 -2.86
C PHE A 238 6.54 -11.54 -2.63
N ALA A 239 5.88 -12.70 -2.50
CA ALA A 239 6.55 -14.00 -2.60
C ALA A 239 7.04 -14.27 -4.02
N LEU A 240 6.25 -13.83 -5.01
CA LEU A 240 6.62 -13.81 -6.41
C LEU A 240 6.00 -12.57 -7.09
N LEU A 241 6.82 -11.78 -7.79
CA LEU A 241 6.37 -10.74 -8.70
C LEU A 241 7.07 -10.93 -10.04
N THR A 242 6.30 -11.07 -11.13
CA THR A 242 6.86 -11.22 -12.48
C THR A 242 6.31 -10.14 -13.40
N ASN A 243 7.16 -9.42 -14.12
CA ASN A 243 6.67 -8.52 -15.15
C ASN A 243 6.10 -9.34 -16.32
N HIS A 244 6.95 -10.16 -16.95
CA HIS A 244 6.60 -11.10 -18.00
C HIS A 244 6.49 -12.52 -17.45
N HIS A 245 5.35 -13.18 -17.67
CA HIS A 245 5.12 -14.57 -17.22
C HIS A 245 5.67 -15.61 -18.22
N PHE A 246 6.89 -15.38 -18.67
CA PHE A 246 7.65 -16.17 -19.64
C PHE A 246 9.10 -16.25 -19.19
N ASN A 247 9.85 -17.27 -19.61
CA ASN A 247 11.27 -17.37 -19.24
C ASN A 247 12.19 -16.38 -19.99
N SER A 248 11.71 -15.80 -21.09
CA SER A 248 12.50 -14.93 -21.97
C SER A 248 11.58 -14.29 -23.00
N ALA A 249 12.08 -13.22 -23.64
CA ALA A 249 11.41 -12.60 -24.79
C ALA A 249 11.16 -13.58 -25.95
N ALA A 250 12.07 -14.53 -26.16
CA ALA A 250 11.92 -15.54 -27.22
C ALA A 250 10.73 -16.48 -26.95
N SER A 251 10.59 -16.95 -25.70
CA SER A 251 9.43 -17.77 -25.32
C SER A 251 8.14 -16.97 -25.30
N GLU A 252 8.18 -15.68 -24.96
CA GLU A 252 7.02 -14.80 -25.07
C GLU A 252 6.56 -14.66 -26.53
N ALA A 253 7.51 -14.41 -27.44
CA ALA A 253 7.22 -14.30 -28.87
C ALA A 253 6.66 -15.60 -29.47
N SER A 254 7.03 -16.75 -28.91
CA SER A 254 6.49 -18.06 -29.30
C SER A 254 5.33 -18.54 -28.43
N GLU A 255 4.81 -17.70 -27.53
CA GLU A 255 3.76 -18.02 -26.55
C GLU A 255 4.01 -19.29 -25.68
N ASN A 256 5.28 -19.61 -25.44
CA ASN A 256 5.71 -20.71 -24.57
C ASN A 256 5.68 -20.29 -23.09
N ARG A 257 4.48 -20.35 -22.49
CA ARG A 257 4.18 -19.85 -21.14
C ARG A 257 4.78 -20.69 -20.03
N ILE A 258 5.07 -20.03 -18.91
CA ILE A 258 5.37 -20.71 -17.65
C ILE A 258 4.10 -21.31 -17.08
N THR A 259 4.14 -22.59 -16.71
CA THR A 259 3.01 -23.28 -16.09
C THR A 259 3.31 -23.57 -14.63
N PHE A 260 2.45 -23.09 -13.74
CA PHE A 260 2.44 -23.52 -12.35
C PHE A 260 1.74 -24.86 -12.20
N THR A 261 2.45 -25.85 -11.66
CA THR A 261 1.94 -27.22 -11.47
C THR A 261 1.59 -27.51 -10.02
N SER A 262 1.15 -28.74 -9.72
CA SER A 262 0.89 -29.22 -8.34
C SER A 262 2.09 -29.08 -7.38
N ARG A 263 3.31 -28.88 -7.90
CA ARG A 263 4.53 -28.61 -7.13
C ARG A 263 4.71 -27.16 -6.71
N THR A 264 3.96 -26.24 -7.30
CA THR A 264 4.03 -24.82 -6.96
C THR A 264 3.31 -24.58 -5.63
N LEU A 265 4.08 -24.21 -4.61
CA LEU A 265 3.59 -23.84 -3.28
C LEU A 265 4.17 -22.47 -2.92
N PHE A 266 3.32 -21.43 -2.87
CA PHE A 266 3.71 -20.08 -2.45
C PHE A 266 2.87 -19.65 -1.25
N SER A 267 3.47 -19.30 -0.12
CA SER A 267 2.71 -18.88 1.07
C SER A 267 2.39 -17.40 1.16
N GLY A 268 2.95 -16.56 0.29
CA GLY A 268 2.73 -15.11 0.29
C GLY A 268 2.06 -14.59 -0.98
N PRO A 269 1.92 -13.25 -1.11
CA PRO A 269 1.31 -12.62 -2.26
C PRO A 269 2.08 -12.92 -3.54
N VAL A 270 1.34 -13.21 -4.62
CA VAL A 270 1.90 -13.47 -5.95
C VAL A 270 1.26 -12.52 -6.95
N HIS A 271 2.09 -11.88 -7.78
CA HIS A 271 1.65 -10.98 -8.83
C HIS A 271 2.32 -11.26 -10.17
N THR A 272 1.59 -11.07 -11.26
CA THR A 272 2.20 -10.92 -12.58
C THR A 272 1.55 -9.80 -13.37
N ASN A 273 2.32 -9.03 -14.12
CA ASN A 273 1.73 -8.03 -15.01
C ASN A 273 1.05 -8.69 -16.23
N GLN A 274 1.33 -9.96 -16.52
CA GLN A 274 0.71 -10.70 -17.62
C GLN A 274 -0.39 -11.65 -17.14
N GLN A 275 -0.60 -12.76 -17.84
CA GLN A 275 -1.59 -13.78 -17.51
C GLN A 275 -0.88 -15.04 -17.03
N PHE A 276 -1.32 -15.57 -15.88
CA PHE A 276 -0.82 -16.83 -15.35
C PHE A 276 -1.26 -18.03 -16.19
N MET A 277 -0.52 -19.14 -16.07
CA MET A 277 -0.95 -20.45 -16.53
C MET A 277 -0.84 -21.48 -15.40
N PHE A 278 -1.92 -22.22 -15.17
CA PHE A 278 -2.00 -23.22 -14.11
C PHE A 278 -2.31 -24.62 -14.66
N GLN A 279 -1.77 -25.64 -14.01
CA GLN A 279 -2.07 -27.04 -14.27
C GLN A 279 -2.09 -27.84 -12.96
N GLY A 280 -3.10 -28.68 -12.77
CA GLY A 280 -3.24 -29.47 -11.55
C GLY A 280 -3.63 -28.62 -10.33
N LYS A 281 -2.99 -28.86 -9.18
CA LYS A 281 -3.35 -28.24 -7.89
C LYS A 281 -2.24 -27.38 -7.30
N PRO A 282 -1.76 -26.32 -7.96
CA PRO A 282 -0.85 -25.37 -7.30
C PRO A 282 -1.54 -24.73 -6.09
N TRP A 283 -0.76 -24.29 -5.10
CA TRP A 283 -1.27 -23.65 -3.89
C TRP A 283 -0.64 -22.27 -3.69
N PHE A 284 -1.50 -21.28 -3.43
CA PHE A 284 -1.13 -19.90 -3.14
C PHE A 284 -1.76 -19.48 -1.82
N GLY A 285 -0.99 -19.54 -0.75
CA GLY A 285 -1.41 -19.15 0.60
C GLY A 285 -1.67 -17.66 0.79
N GLY A 286 -1.15 -16.80 -0.12
CA GLY A 286 -1.41 -15.36 -0.15
C GLY A 286 -2.28 -14.94 -1.34
N ALA A 287 -2.58 -13.64 -1.43
CA ALA A 287 -3.38 -13.08 -2.52
C ALA A 287 -2.69 -13.28 -3.88
N VAL A 288 -3.46 -13.68 -4.89
CA VAL A 288 -2.97 -13.83 -6.27
C VAL A 288 -3.53 -12.70 -7.12
N THR A 289 -2.66 -11.94 -7.76
CA THR A 289 -3.07 -10.78 -8.54
C THR A 289 -2.42 -10.81 -9.92
N SER A 290 -3.14 -10.32 -10.93
CA SER A 290 -2.66 -10.25 -12.30
C SER A 290 -3.16 -8.99 -12.95
N ALA A 291 -2.32 -8.33 -13.75
CA ALA A 291 -2.77 -7.20 -14.57
C ALA A 291 -3.42 -7.62 -15.90
N GLY A 292 -3.41 -8.92 -16.21
CA GLY A 292 -4.11 -9.48 -17.35
C GLY A 292 -3.51 -9.09 -18.70
N CYS A 293 -2.31 -8.53 -18.78
CA CYS A 293 -1.71 -8.15 -20.06
C CYS A 293 -1.38 -9.40 -20.91
N PRO A 294 -1.88 -9.51 -22.16
CA PRO A 294 -1.49 -10.58 -23.07
C PRO A 294 0.01 -10.56 -23.41
N ALA A 295 0.51 -11.68 -23.97
CA ALA A 295 1.88 -11.78 -24.47
C ALA A 295 2.20 -10.64 -25.47
N GLY A 296 3.35 -9.99 -25.33
CA GLY A 296 3.79 -8.90 -26.20
C GLY A 296 2.99 -7.59 -26.10
N SER A 297 2.03 -7.49 -25.17
CA SER A 297 1.22 -6.27 -24.99
C SER A 297 1.77 -5.31 -23.92
N LEU A 298 2.68 -5.81 -23.07
CA LEU A 298 3.35 -5.01 -22.06
C LEU A 298 4.11 -3.84 -22.67
N GLY A 299 4.05 -2.68 -22.01
CA GLY A 299 4.62 -1.43 -22.52
C GLY A 299 3.52 -0.49 -23.04
N PRO A 300 3.57 0.00 -24.29
CA PRO A 300 2.66 1.06 -24.75
C PRO A 300 1.16 0.75 -24.61
N ASN A 301 0.78 -0.53 -24.73
CA ASN A 301 -0.62 -0.96 -24.77
C ASN A 301 -1.15 -1.48 -23.43
N CYS A 302 -0.25 -1.94 -22.54
CA CYS A 302 -0.58 -2.42 -21.20
C CYS A 302 0.55 -2.01 -20.24
N ASN A 303 0.32 -0.98 -19.45
CA ASN A 303 1.27 -0.40 -18.49
C ASN A 303 0.57 0.13 -17.25
N ALA A 304 1.35 0.74 -16.35
CA ALA A 304 0.86 1.30 -15.09
C ALA A 304 -0.27 2.34 -15.24
N THR A 305 -0.34 3.03 -16.39
CA THR A 305 -1.29 4.12 -16.65
C THR A 305 -2.40 3.78 -17.65
N SER A 306 -2.19 2.76 -18.48
CA SER A 306 -3.12 2.36 -19.54
C SER A 306 -3.26 0.84 -19.59
N LYS A 307 -4.51 0.38 -19.52
CA LYS A 307 -4.90 -1.04 -19.60
C LYS A 307 -5.58 -1.39 -20.94
N ALA A 308 -5.32 -0.65 -22.00
CA ALA A 308 -6.03 -0.78 -23.27
C ALA A 308 -5.98 -2.20 -23.88
N ALA A 309 -4.89 -2.94 -23.66
CA ALA A 309 -4.75 -4.33 -24.12
C ALA A 309 -5.00 -5.39 -23.03
N ALA A 310 -5.34 -5.00 -21.80
CA ALA A 310 -5.54 -5.95 -20.71
C ALA A 310 -6.71 -6.89 -21.02
N GLN A 311 -6.50 -8.18 -20.79
CA GLN A 311 -7.50 -9.23 -20.86
C GLN A 311 -7.51 -9.98 -19.51
N PRO A 312 -8.33 -9.51 -18.55
CA PRO A 312 -8.45 -10.16 -17.26
C PRO A 312 -8.84 -11.63 -17.38
N GLY A 313 -7.99 -12.49 -16.82
CA GLY A 313 -8.16 -13.93 -16.88
C GLY A 313 -6.85 -14.68 -16.71
N ALA A 314 -6.91 -15.99 -16.90
CA ALA A 314 -5.74 -16.87 -16.81
C ALA A 314 -5.91 -18.10 -17.71
N TYR A 315 -4.80 -18.76 -17.97
CA TYR A 315 -4.79 -20.05 -18.65
C TYR A 315 -4.88 -21.16 -17.63
N PHE A 316 -5.70 -22.15 -17.93
CA PHE A 316 -5.78 -23.37 -17.15
C PHE A 316 -5.73 -24.56 -18.10
N ALA A 317 -4.85 -25.51 -17.82
CA ALA A 317 -4.58 -26.65 -18.69
C ALA A 317 -4.33 -26.26 -20.17
N GLY A 318 -3.70 -25.09 -20.39
CA GLY A 318 -3.39 -24.56 -21.72
C GLY A 318 -4.52 -23.78 -22.41
N THR A 319 -5.72 -23.71 -21.80
CA THR A 319 -6.85 -22.96 -22.36
C THR A 319 -7.02 -21.65 -21.60
N TYR A 320 -7.11 -20.54 -22.33
CA TYR A 320 -7.43 -19.24 -21.73
C TYR A 320 -8.89 -19.17 -21.28
N ARG A 321 -9.12 -18.67 -20.07
CA ARG A 321 -10.44 -18.32 -19.53
C ARG A 321 -10.44 -16.87 -19.11
N SER A 322 -11.33 -16.08 -19.71
CA SER A 322 -11.66 -14.76 -19.18
C SER A 322 -12.38 -14.90 -17.83
N VAL A 323 -12.32 -13.88 -16.97
CA VAL A 323 -12.96 -13.90 -15.63
C VAL A 323 -14.41 -14.39 -15.69
N GLY A 324 -15.23 -13.86 -16.59
CA GLY A 324 -16.64 -14.25 -16.71
C GLY A 324 -16.88 -15.68 -17.23
N SER A 325 -15.85 -16.36 -17.72
CA SER A 325 -15.90 -17.73 -18.25
C SER A 325 -15.31 -18.77 -17.30
N MET A 326 -14.78 -18.37 -16.15
CA MET A 326 -14.17 -19.27 -15.17
C MET A 326 -15.25 -20.01 -14.39
N THR A 327 -15.15 -21.34 -14.37
CA THR A 327 -16.10 -22.23 -13.67
C THR A 327 -15.38 -23.06 -12.62
N PRO A 328 -16.00 -23.39 -11.47
CA PRO A 328 -17.31 -22.91 -11.01
C PRO A 328 -17.33 -21.42 -10.64
N SER A 329 -16.19 -20.83 -10.31
CA SER A 329 -16.04 -19.38 -10.10
C SER A 329 -14.62 -18.90 -10.44
N PRO A 330 -14.41 -17.58 -10.60
CA PRO A 330 -13.07 -17.01 -10.78
C PRO A 330 -12.13 -17.22 -9.60
N ASP A 331 -12.65 -17.35 -8.38
CA ASP A 331 -11.87 -17.54 -7.15
C ASP A 331 -11.39 -18.98 -6.94
N ALA A 332 -12.00 -19.92 -7.66
CA ALA A 332 -11.69 -21.34 -7.56
C ALA A 332 -12.00 -22.03 -8.90
N PRO A 333 -11.27 -21.69 -9.98
CA PRO A 333 -11.50 -22.26 -11.31
C PRO A 333 -11.01 -23.71 -11.40
N THR A 334 -11.77 -24.54 -12.11
CA THR A 334 -11.46 -25.95 -12.34
C THR A 334 -11.48 -26.23 -13.84
N GLU A 335 -10.44 -26.89 -14.37
CA GLU A 335 -10.44 -27.36 -15.76
C GLU A 335 -10.84 -28.83 -15.85
N CYS A 336 -12.08 -29.03 -16.27
CA CYS A 336 -12.63 -30.33 -16.60
C CYS A 336 -13.39 -30.23 -17.92
N ALA A 337 -13.47 -31.33 -18.66
CA ALA A 337 -14.33 -31.38 -19.83
C ALA A 337 -15.79 -31.04 -19.41
N PRO A 338 -16.54 -30.25 -20.21
CA PRO A 338 -17.94 -29.94 -19.90
C PRO A 338 -18.75 -31.23 -19.67
N GLY A 339 -19.38 -31.35 -18.50
CA GLY A 339 -20.16 -32.52 -18.11
C GLY A 339 -19.39 -33.64 -17.38
N ASP A 340 -18.07 -33.50 -17.16
CA ASP A 340 -17.28 -34.45 -16.39
C ASP A 340 -17.36 -34.17 -14.88
N ALA A 341 -18.45 -34.64 -14.28
CA ALA A 341 -18.69 -34.50 -12.84
C ALA A 341 -17.64 -35.23 -11.98
N ALA A 342 -16.97 -36.24 -12.51
CA ALA A 342 -15.93 -36.98 -11.78
C ALA A 342 -14.63 -36.17 -11.70
N CYS A 343 -14.24 -35.51 -12.79
CA CYS A 343 -13.14 -34.54 -12.78
C CYS A 343 -13.46 -33.35 -11.88
N ALA A 344 -14.66 -32.77 -12.00
CA ALA A 344 -15.04 -31.59 -11.21
C ALA A 344 -15.13 -31.90 -9.70
N ALA A 345 -15.45 -33.13 -9.33
CA ALA A 345 -15.43 -33.62 -7.96
C ALA A 345 -14.04 -34.09 -7.48
N SER A 346 -13.03 -34.12 -8.37
CA SER A 346 -11.69 -34.59 -8.02
C SER A 346 -10.94 -33.53 -7.21
N PRO A 347 -10.45 -33.84 -6.00
CA PRO A 347 -9.71 -32.89 -5.17
C PRO A 347 -8.36 -32.44 -5.75
N GLY A 348 -7.94 -32.97 -6.91
CA GLY A 348 -6.59 -32.84 -7.47
C GLY A 348 -6.44 -31.93 -8.70
N VAL A 349 -7.51 -31.26 -9.15
CA VAL A 349 -7.53 -30.54 -10.45
C VAL A 349 -7.68 -29.02 -10.36
N GLN A 350 -7.81 -28.46 -9.16
CA GLN A 350 -8.14 -27.05 -8.93
C GLN A 350 -6.99 -26.32 -8.20
N PRO A 351 -6.49 -25.19 -8.73
CA PRO A 351 -5.64 -24.27 -7.98
C PRO A 351 -6.29 -23.78 -6.68
N ALA A 352 -5.53 -23.69 -5.59
CA ALA A 352 -6.03 -23.21 -4.31
C ALA A 352 -5.63 -21.75 -4.05
N PHE A 353 -6.63 -20.88 -3.89
CA PHE A 353 -6.48 -19.43 -3.64
C PHE A 353 -7.19 -18.97 -2.34
N PRO A 354 -6.81 -19.49 -1.15
CA PRO A 354 -7.49 -19.20 0.12
C PRO A 354 -7.57 -17.72 0.52
N GLN A 355 -6.72 -16.84 -0.01
CA GLN A 355 -6.74 -15.39 0.25
C GLN A 355 -7.33 -14.57 -0.90
N GLY A 356 -7.96 -15.24 -1.88
CA GLY A 356 -8.63 -14.59 -3.01
C GLY A 356 -7.70 -14.28 -4.19
N VAL A 357 -8.34 -13.89 -5.30
CA VAL A 357 -7.69 -13.55 -6.56
C VAL A 357 -8.20 -12.23 -7.11
N ASP A 358 -7.34 -11.49 -7.80
CA ASP A 358 -7.72 -10.32 -8.60
C ASP A 358 -7.04 -10.41 -9.98
N TRP A 359 -7.85 -10.73 -10.99
CA TRP A 359 -7.37 -10.91 -12.37
C TRP A 359 -7.28 -9.59 -13.17
N ASP A 360 -7.66 -8.45 -12.57
CA ASP A 360 -7.62 -7.12 -13.19
C ASP A 360 -6.91 -6.09 -12.29
N SER A 361 -5.83 -6.52 -11.64
CA SER A 361 -5.02 -5.67 -10.77
C SER A 361 -4.14 -4.69 -11.57
N PRO A 362 -3.75 -3.51 -11.07
CA PRO A 362 -2.88 -2.61 -11.82
C PRO A 362 -1.53 -3.25 -12.20
N VAL A 363 -0.96 -2.82 -13.33
CA VAL A 363 0.42 -3.17 -13.71
C VAL A 363 1.38 -2.59 -12.67
N LEU A 364 2.27 -3.42 -12.14
CA LEU A 364 3.34 -3.06 -11.23
C LEU A 364 4.68 -3.02 -11.99
N PRO A 365 5.11 -1.85 -12.50
CA PRO A 365 6.35 -1.73 -13.23
C PRO A 365 7.55 -2.01 -12.31
N LEU A 366 8.57 -2.66 -12.87
CA LEU A 366 9.82 -2.91 -12.17
C LEU A 366 10.83 -1.80 -12.47
N PRO A 367 11.59 -1.32 -11.47
CA PRO A 367 12.62 -0.33 -11.67
C PRO A 367 13.71 -0.81 -12.62
N THR A 368 14.05 0.06 -13.56
CA THR A 368 14.98 -0.20 -14.67
C THR A 368 16.45 0.10 -14.35
N ASN A 369 16.74 0.75 -13.22
CA ASN A 369 18.09 1.14 -12.83
C ASN A 369 18.26 1.11 -11.31
N SER A 370 19.51 1.18 -10.85
CA SER A 370 19.88 1.18 -9.43
C SER A 370 20.29 2.56 -8.88
N ASN A 371 19.85 3.66 -9.50
CA ASN A 371 20.27 5.02 -9.14
C ASN A 371 19.96 5.39 -7.68
N ASN A 372 18.82 4.94 -7.16
CA ASN A 372 18.44 5.15 -5.76
C ASN A 372 19.40 4.44 -4.80
N GLN A 373 19.77 3.20 -5.13
CA GLN A 373 20.72 2.41 -4.33
C GLN A 373 22.14 2.99 -4.44
N GLN A 374 22.55 3.46 -5.62
CA GLN A 374 23.82 4.17 -5.81
C GLN A 374 23.88 5.44 -4.95
N GLY A 375 22.84 6.28 -5.01
CA GLY A 375 22.76 7.50 -4.21
C GLY A 375 22.78 7.22 -2.70
N ALA A 376 22.04 6.20 -2.25
CA ALA A 376 22.08 5.75 -0.86
C ALA A 376 23.47 5.24 -0.46
N ALA A 377 24.13 4.46 -1.31
CA ALA A 377 25.48 3.97 -1.07
C ALA A 377 26.52 5.10 -0.96
N GLN A 378 26.40 6.14 -1.78
CA GLN A 378 27.26 7.33 -1.73
C GLN A 378 27.01 8.17 -0.46
N ALA A 379 25.74 8.31 -0.05
CA ALA A 379 25.37 9.12 1.12
C ALA A 379 25.78 8.47 2.45
N GLY A 380 25.71 7.14 2.55
CA GLY A 380 25.96 6.45 3.83
C GLY A 380 26.18 4.95 3.74
N GLY A 381 26.36 4.38 2.53
CA GLY A 381 26.56 2.95 2.32
C GLY A 381 27.95 2.62 1.75
N ILE A 382 28.07 1.54 0.98
CA ILE A 382 29.32 1.15 0.33
C ILE A 382 29.09 1.23 -1.18
N ALA A 383 29.73 2.19 -1.86
CA ALA A 383 29.62 2.36 -3.31
C ALA A 383 30.89 1.85 -3.98
N ILE A 384 30.75 0.89 -4.90
CA ILE A 384 31.86 0.24 -5.61
C ILE A 384 31.69 0.53 -7.11
N ALA A 385 32.67 1.21 -7.70
CA ALA A 385 32.55 1.78 -9.05
C ALA A 385 32.71 0.79 -10.22
N GLY A 386 33.05 -0.47 -9.96
CA GLY A 386 33.30 -1.48 -11.00
C GLY A 386 32.89 -2.87 -10.57
N ASN A 387 33.44 -3.89 -11.23
CA ASN A 387 33.15 -5.29 -10.94
C ASN A 387 33.77 -5.73 -9.61
N VAL A 388 33.08 -6.64 -8.94
CA VAL A 388 33.52 -7.31 -7.72
C VAL A 388 33.69 -8.80 -8.02
N SER A 389 34.91 -9.31 -7.90
CA SER A 389 35.20 -10.72 -8.17
C SER A 389 34.69 -11.63 -7.06
N SER A 390 34.69 -11.15 -5.81
CA SER A 390 34.09 -11.84 -4.66
C SER A 390 33.56 -10.86 -3.64
N LEU A 391 32.36 -11.12 -3.12
CA LEU A 391 31.71 -10.39 -2.04
C LEU A 391 31.21 -11.39 -0.98
N SER A 392 31.71 -11.27 0.23
CA SER A 392 31.31 -12.09 1.37
C SER A 392 30.51 -11.27 2.39
N LEU A 393 29.33 -11.77 2.74
CA LEU A 393 28.51 -11.26 3.84
C LEU A 393 28.43 -12.31 4.93
N TYR A 394 28.88 -12.01 6.15
CA TYR A 394 28.75 -12.97 7.24
C TYR A 394 28.68 -12.35 8.62
N ARG A 395 27.99 -13.03 9.53
CA ARG A 395 28.05 -12.73 10.96
C ARG A 395 29.41 -13.19 11.50
N ASP A 396 30.03 -12.34 12.30
CA ASP A 396 31.23 -12.67 13.07
C ASP A 396 31.11 -12.11 14.50
N THR A 397 32.09 -12.41 15.34
CA THR A 397 32.18 -11.88 16.70
C THR A 397 33.56 -11.24 16.90
N VAL A 398 33.59 -9.92 17.08
CA VAL A 398 34.83 -9.17 17.34
C VAL A 398 34.77 -8.61 18.76
N GLY A 399 35.74 -8.97 19.61
CA GLY A 399 35.77 -8.53 21.00
C GLY A 399 34.56 -8.98 21.84
N GLY A 400 33.91 -10.08 21.46
CA GLY A 400 32.70 -10.58 22.13
C GLY A 400 31.40 -9.89 21.69
N GLN A 401 31.45 -8.95 20.75
CA GLN A 401 30.27 -8.31 20.16
C GLN A 401 29.95 -8.94 18.80
N ASP A 402 28.68 -9.21 18.53
CA ASP A 402 28.25 -9.62 17.20
C ASP A 402 28.45 -8.46 16.22
N VAL A 403 29.09 -8.78 15.09
CA VAL A 403 29.30 -7.84 13.99
C VAL A 403 28.80 -8.45 12.69
N GLN A 404 28.38 -7.59 11.78
CA GLN A 404 28.18 -7.95 10.38
C GLN A 404 29.47 -7.63 9.62
N ARG A 405 30.06 -8.64 8.98
CA ARG A 405 31.20 -8.51 8.08
C ARG A 405 30.73 -8.29 6.64
N VAL A 406 31.44 -7.40 5.95
CA VAL A 406 31.30 -7.13 4.52
C VAL A 406 32.71 -7.12 3.93
N THR A 407 33.05 -8.16 3.19
CA THR A 407 34.35 -8.30 2.53
C THR A 407 34.13 -8.29 1.03
N PHE A 408 34.90 -7.52 0.29
CA PHE A 408 34.81 -7.51 -1.17
C PHE A 408 36.16 -7.32 -1.84
N THR A 409 36.32 -7.93 -3.01
CA THR A 409 37.53 -7.85 -3.82
C THR A 409 37.24 -7.19 -5.15
N THR A 410 37.96 -6.11 -5.45
CA THR A 410 37.85 -5.36 -6.71
C THR A 410 39.15 -5.46 -7.50
N ASP A 411 39.07 -5.38 -8.82
CA ASP A 411 40.25 -5.31 -9.69
C ASP A 411 40.60 -3.86 -10.01
N ALA A 412 41.27 -3.19 -9.09
CA ALA A 412 41.74 -1.81 -9.29
C ALA A 412 43.06 -1.82 -10.07
N GLY A 413 43.01 -1.61 -11.39
CA GLY A 413 44.21 -1.51 -12.23
C GLY A 413 44.93 -2.84 -12.46
N GLY A 414 44.20 -3.97 -12.48
CA GLY A 414 44.74 -5.32 -12.74
C GLY A 414 45.34 -6.02 -11.52
N THR A 415 45.29 -5.40 -10.33
CA THR A 415 45.65 -6.04 -9.06
C THR A 415 44.39 -6.22 -8.21
N PRO A 416 44.08 -7.44 -7.75
CA PRO A 416 42.98 -7.66 -6.82
C PRO A 416 43.24 -6.96 -5.48
N VAL A 417 42.30 -6.12 -5.06
CA VAL A 417 42.32 -5.42 -3.77
C VAL A 417 41.11 -5.87 -2.96
N THR A 418 41.38 -6.51 -1.81
CA THR A 418 40.35 -6.94 -0.86
C THR A 418 40.17 -5.89 0.23
N THR A 419 38.93 -5.46 0.44
CA THR A 419 38.53 -4.58 1.53
C THR A 419 37.67 -5.37 2.51
N GLU A 420 37.98 -5.23 3.80
CA GLU A 420 37.31 -5.97 4.88
C GLU A 420 36.71 -5.00 5.89
N LEU A 421 35.38 -4.92 5.91
CA LEU A 421 34.62 -4.04 6.79
C LEU A 421 33.81 -4.84 7.80
N ALA A 422 33.55 -4.24 8.96
CA ALA A 422 32.60 -4.74 9.95
C ALA A 422 31.77 -3.59 10.53
N PHE A 423 30.55 -3.89 10.98
CA PHE A 423 29.76 -2.98 11.80
C PHE A 423 28.94 -3.72 12.84
N GLY A 424 28.73 -3.08 14.00
CA GLY A 424 27.85 -3.57 15.05
C GLY A 424 26.42 -3.02 14.93
N ALA A 425 25.59 -3.27 15.94
CA ALA A 425 24.22 -2.75 16.00
C ALA A 425 24.14 -1.21 16.02
N ASP A 426 25.23 -0.54 16.40
CA ASP A 426 25.39 0.93 16.36
C ASP A 426 25.66 1.48 14.96
N ARG A 427 25.82 0.59 13.96
CA ARG A 427 26.08 0.90 12.55
C ARG A 427 27.41 1.62 12.29
N ARG A 428 28.35 1.62 13.21
CA ARG A 428 29.68 2.21 12.98
C ARG A 428 30.56 1.25 12.20
N LEU A 429 31.19 1.74 11.13
CA LEU A 429 32.09 0.95 10.31
C LEU A 429 33.47 0.87 10.95
N HIS A 430 34.00 -0.33 10.96
CA HIS A 430 35.39 -0.64 11.23
C HIS A 430 36.00 -1.30 9.99
N ILE A 431 37.30 -1.09 9.79
CA ILE A 431 38.08 -1.68 8.70
C ILE A 431 39.21 -2.51 9.29
N LEU A 432 39.51 -3.65 8.68
CA LEU A 432 40.67 -4.45 9.03
C LEU A 432 41.92 -3.79 8.45
N ALA A 433 42.78 -3.25 9.31
CA ALA A 433 44.03 -2.65 8.90
C ALA A 433 45.06 -3.73 8.49
N PRO A 434 46.10 -3.39 7.71
CA PRO A 434 47.13 -4.36 7.27
C PRO A 434 47.89 -5.05 8.41
N ASP A 435 47.88 -4.50 9.62
CA ASP A 435 48.46 -5.09 10.82
C ASP A 435 47.56 -6.15 11.48
N GLY A 436 46.38 -6.41 10.91
CA GLY A 436 45.38 -7.36 11.40
C GLY A 436 44.49 -6.80 12.52
N SER A 437 44.60 -5.51 12.85
CA SER A 437 43.76 -4.87 13.85
C SER A 437 42.50 -4.26 13.24
N TRP A 438 41.39 -4.30 13.99
CA TRP A 438 40.18 -3.58 13.65
C TRP A 438 40.27 -2.12 14.10
N GLN A 439 40.07 -1.19 13.17
CA GLN A 439 40.12 0.24 13.43
C GLN A 439 38.85 0.91 12.91
N ASP A 440 38.47 2.05 13.48
CA ASP A 440 37.39 2.89 12.94
C ASP A 440 37.64 3.18 11.44
N ALA A 441 36.60 3.06 10.62
CA ALA A 441 36.69 3.33 9.19
C ALA A 441 36.11 4.71 8.89
N THR A 442 36.87 5.54 8.19
CA THR A 442 36.39 6.80 7.62
C THR A 442 36.21 6.67 6.12
N ARG A 443 35.26 7.42 5.55
CA ARG A 443 35.04 7.48 4.12
C ARG A 443 35.88 8.61 3.51
N ASN A 444 36.69 8.27 2.52
CA ASN A 444 37.43 9.22 1.71
C ASN A 444 36.51 9.94 0.70
N PRO A 445 36.90 11.11 0.19
CA PRO A 445 36.12 11.83 -0.83
C PRO A 445 35.87 11.03 -2.12
N ASP A 446 36.74 10.06 -2.43
CA ASP A 446 36.60 9.15 -3.57
C ASP A 446 35.68 7.95 -3.31
N GLY A 447 35.10 7.86 -2.10
CA GLY A 447 34.18 6.79 -1.69
C GLY A 447 34.86 5.57 -1.08
N THR A 448 36.19 5.48 -1.10
CA THR A 448 36.95 4.39 -0.46
C THR A 448 36.95 4.52 1.05
N PHE A 449 37.30 3.44 1.75
CA PHE A 449 37.41 3.42 3.22
C PHE A 449 38.87 3.29 3.65
N ALA A 450 39.25 4.03 4.68
CA ALA A 450 40.56 3.95 5.30
C ALA A 450 40.43 4.04 6.83
N PRO A 451 41.41 3.51 7.59
CA PRO A 451 41.45 3.71 9.04
C PRO A 451 41.42 5.20 9.41
N GLY A 452 40.52 5.59 10.31
CA GLY A 452 40.38 6.98 10.76
C GLY A 452 39.23 7.17 11.75
N SER A 453 39.17 8.33 12.41
CA SER A 453 38.15 8.64 13.43
C SER A 453 37.50 10.02 13.15
N PRO A 454 36.19 10.19 13.41
CA PRO A 454 35.23 9.20 13.91
C PRO A 454 34.81 8.18 12.84
N ALA A 455 34.42 6.98 13.27
CA ALA A 455 33.87 5.96 12.39
C ALA A 455 32.67 6.48 11.57
N ALA A 456 32.66 6.20 10.27
CA ALA A 456 31.53 6.43 9.40
C ALA A 456 30.35 5.53 9.79
N THR A 457 29.13 6.05 9.65
CA THR A 457 27.91 5.26 9.87
C THR A 457 27.48 4.56 8.57
N PHE A 458 27.03 3.32 8.69
CA PHE A 458 26.54 2.51 7.59
C PHE A 458 25.01 2.47 7.54
N ASN A 459 24.44 2.73 6.37
CA ASN A 459 23.00 2.75 6.17
C ASN A 459 22.42 1.41 5.67
N GLY A 460 23.25 0.36 5.54
CA GLY A 460 22.82 -0.97 5.11
C GLY A 460 22.92 -1.22 3.60
N VAL A 461 23.30 -0.23 2.78
CA VAL A 461 23.31 -0.36 1.32
C VAL A 461 24.72 -0.62 0.80
N ILE A 462 24.87 -1.65 -0.02
CA ILE A 462 26.06 -1.93 -0.83
C ILE A 462 25.64 -1.82 -2.28
N HIS A 463 26.26 -0.91 -3.03
CA HIS A 463 26.02 -0.74 -4.46
C HIS A 463 27.28 -1.07 -5.24
N VAL A 464 27.13 -1.87 -6.29
CA VAL A 464 28.18 -2.26 -7.23
C VAL A 464 27.76 -1.79 -8.62
N ALA A 465 28.54 -0.91 -9.23
CA ALA A 465 28.21 -0.36 -10.55
C ALA A 465 28.40 -1.37 -11.69
N GLY A 466 29.05 -2.51 -11.43
CA GLY A 466 29.25 -3.61 -12.37
C GLY A 466 28.66 -4.94 -11.86
N ASP A 467 29.34 -6.05 -12.17
CA ASP A 467 28.95 -7.41 -11.78
C ASP A 467 29.49 -7.81 -10.39
N VAL A 468 28.79 -8.72 -9.71
CA VAL A 468 29.26 -9.44 -8.53
C VAL A 468 29.44 -10.91 -8.89
N GLY A 469 30.68 -11.31 -9.14
CA GLY A 469 31.02 -12.66 -9.65
C GLY A 469 30.94 -13.80 -8.63
N SER A 470 30.91 -13.48 -7.33
CA SER A 470 30.71 -14.47 -6.27
C SER A 470 30.22 -13.81 -4.98
N LEU A 471 28.91 -13.85 -4.76
CA LEU A 471 28.26 -13.55 -3.48
C LEU A 471 28.21 -14.80 -2.61
N ASN A 472 28.85 -14.75 -1.45
CA ASN A 472 28.95 -15.89 -0.54
C ASN A 472 28.90 -15.47 0.95
N ALA A 473 28.83 -16.46 1.85
CA ALA A 473 28.86 -16.23 3.28
C ALA A 473 30.26 -16.33 3.90
N GLY A 474 31.31 -16.16 3.10
CA GLY A 474 32.71 -16.21 3.55
C GLY A 474 33.02 -17.49 4.33
N PRO A 475 33.66 -17.39 5.52
CA PRO A 475 33.92 -18.53 6.39
C PRO A 475 32.65 -19.30 6.82
N ASN A 476 31.49 -18.65 6.76
CA ASN A 476 30.21 -19.20 7.19
C ASN A 476 29.44 -19.94 6.08
N ALA A 477 30.00 -20.07 4.87
CA ALA A 477 29.36 -20.70 3.72
C ALA A 477 28.77 -22.10 4.01
N ALA A 478 29.41 -22.91 4.86
CA ALA A 478 28.96 -24.26 5.16
C ALA A 478 27.81 -24.34 6.19
N SER A 479 27.89 -23.57 7.28
CA SER A 479 26.98 -23.76 8.42
C SER A 479 26.72 -22.51 9.26
N GLY A 480 27.30 -21.36 8.91
CA GLY A 480 27.13 -20.11 9.65
C GLY A 480 26.07 -19.20 9.03
N ALA A 481 25.95 -18.00 9.59
CA ALA A 481 25.04 -16.96 9.13
C ALA A 481 25.73 -15.95 8.22
N ALA A 482 25.07 -15.61 7.12
CA ALA A 482 25.45 -14.52 6.24
C ALA A 482 25.04 -13.14 6.80
N VAL A 483 23.93 -13.09 7.54
CA VAL A 483 23.35 -11.86 8.07
C VAL A 483 23.22 -11.96 9.60
N ALA A 484 23.83 -11.03 10.32
CA ALA A 484 23.76 -10.91 11.77
C ALA A 484 22.34 -10.51 12.25
N PRO A 485 21.91 -10.87 13.47
CA PRO A 485 20.52 -10.72 13.92
C PRO A 485 19.96 -9.28 13.86
N PHE A 486 20.83 -8.27 14.00
CA PHE A 486 20.48 -6.85 13.97
C PHE A 486 20.58 -6.22 12.58
N ALA A 487 21.16 -6.92 11.60
CA ALA A 487 21.58 -6.32 10.33
C ALA A 487 20.47 -6.35 9.28
N GLY A 488 20.14 -5.17 8.74
CA GLY A 488 19.41 -5.03 7.49
C GLY A 488 20.37 -4.65 6.37
N LEU A 489 20.37 -5.40 5.27
CA LEU A 489 21.29 -5.19 4.15
C LEU A 489 20.55 -5.17 2.81
N THR A 490 20.98 -4.30 1.90
CA THR A 490 20.66 -4.37 0.48
C THR A 490 21.93 -4.39 -0.32
N LEU A 491 22.17 -5.47 -1.06
CA LEU A 491 23.18 -5.53 -2.10
C LEU A 491 22.51 -5.24 -3.45
N ALA A 492 22.90 -4.14 -4.08
CA ALA A 492 22.47 -3.77 -5.41
C ALA A 492 23.64 -3.81 -6.38
N ALA A 493 23.45 -4.38 -7.55
CA ALA A 493 24.40 -4.34 -8.65
C ALA A 493 23.72 -3.82 -9.92
N THR A 494 24.46 -3.10 -10.76
CA THR A 494 23.96 -2.77 -12.10
C THR A 494 23.90 -4.05 -12.94
N GLY A 495 24.97 -4.85 -12.90
CA GLY A 495 25.11 -6.09 -13.66
C GLY A 495 24.61 -7.33 -12.92
N ASP A 496 25.19 -8.48 -13.27
CA ASP A 496 24.80 -9.78 -12.71
C ASP A 496 25.28 -9.93 -11.25
N ILE A 497 24.51 -10.68 -10.46
CA ILE A 497 24.91 -11.12 -9.11
C ILE A 497 24.88 -12.65 -9.07
N ASP A 498 26.05 -13.25 -8.90
CA ASP A 498 26.22 -14.70 -8.81
C ASP A 498 26.25 -15.15 -7.36
N ILE A 499 25.23 -15.89 -6.91
CA ILE A 499 25.17 -16.48 -5.57
C ILE A 499 25.86 -17.85 -5.59
N THR A 500 26.91 -17.99 -4.79
CA THR A 500 27.82 -19.15 -4.84
C THR A 500 27.93 -19.90 -3.50
N SER A 501 27.18 -19.52 -2.47
CA SER A 501 27.05 -20.30 -1.23
C SER A 501 25.69 -20.10 -0.58
N ASP A 502 25.42 -20.84 0.49
CA ASP A 502 24.28 -20.56 1.35
C ASP A 502 24.38 -19.15 1.93
N LEU A 503 23.23 -18.47 2.04
CA LEU A 503 23.09 -17.14 2.62
C LEU A 503 22.03 -17.20 3.72
N ARG A 504 22.43 -17.54 4.94
CA ARG A 504 21.50 -17.74 6.07
C ARG A 504 21.37 -16.49 6.93
N TYR A 505 20.16 -16.20 7.38
CA TYR A 505 19.94 -15.33 8.53
C TYR A 505 20.39 -16.02 9.82
N ALA A 506 20.99 -15.24 10.73
CA ALA A 506 21.32 -15.71 12.07
C ALA A 506 20.06 -15.99 12.91
N ASP A 507 19.00 -15.21 12.69
CA ASP A 507 17.72 -15.30 13.38
C ASP A 507 16.55 -15.32 12.36
N PRO A 508 16.28 -16.47 11.70
CA PRO A 508 15.29 -16.54 10.64
C PRO A 508 13.85 -16.42 11.18
N PRO A 509 12.93 -15.77 10.43
CA PRO A 509 11.54 -15.59 10.87
C PRO A 509 10.70 -16.86 10.74
N CYS A 510 11.08 -17.73 9.80
CA CYS A 510 10.40 -18.95 9.44
C CYS A 510 11.36 -20.14 9.47
N SER A 511 10.81 -21.35 9.51
CA SER A 511 11.58 -22.58 9.48
C SER A 511 10.86 -23.66 8.69
N GLY A 512 11.60 -24.63 8.17
CA GLY A 512 11.03 -25.78 7.46
C GLY A 512 10.56 -25.47 6.04
N ALA A 513 9.54 -26.20 5.59
CA ALA A 513 9.03 -26.18 4.22
C ALA A 513 7.51 -26.30 4.20
N HIS A 514 6.89 -25.86 3.10
CA HIS A 514 5.49 -26.17 2.84
C HIS A 514 5.32 -27.66 2.58
N THR A 515 4.35 -28.28 3.24
CA THR A 515 4.08 -29.72 3.07
C THR A 515 2.68 -29.91 2.51
N ARG A 516 2.58 -30.60 1.38
CA ARG A 516 1.29 -31.09 0.89
C ARG A 516 0.96 -32.40 1.61
N ASN A 517 -0.14 -32.41 2.34
CA ASN A 517 -0.62 -33.56 3.09
C ASN A 517 -1.26 -34.60 2.16
N PRO A 518 -1.43 -35.87 2.58
CA PRO A 518 -2.07 -36.91 1.77
C PRO A 518 -3.51 -36.60 1.34
N ASP A 519 -4.23 -35.77 2.11
CA ASP A 519 -5.57 -35.28 1.78
C ASP A 519 -5.57 -34.14 0.75
N GLY A 520 -4.39 -33.73 0.29
CA GLY A 520 -4.20 -32.67 -0.70
C GLY A 520 -4.27 -31.25 -0.13
N THR A 521 -4.47 -31.07 1.18
CA THR A 521 -4.29 -29.78 1.87
C THR A 521 -2.80 -29.44 1.96
N VAL A 522 -2.49 -28.16 2.18
CA VAL A 522 -1.10 -27.70 2.37
C VAL A 522 -0.95 -27.17 3.78
N THR A 523 0.03 -27.70 4.51
CA THR A 523 0.52 -27.16 5.77
C THR A 523 1.61 -26.14 5.46
N PRO A 524 1.39 -24.83 5.70
CA PRO A 524 2.41 -23.82 5.51
C PRO A 524 3.61 -24.02 6.45
N ALA A 525 4.75 -23.45 6.09
CA ALA A 525 5.93 -23.47 6.93
C ALA A 525 5.68 -22.58 8.16
N PRO A 526 6.09 -22.98 9.38
CA PRO A 526 5.90 -22.17 10.57
C PRO A 526 6.77 -20.90 10.53
N CYS A 527 6.11 -19.75 10.69
CA CYS A 527 6.73 -18.44 10.87
C CYS A 527 6.39 -17.88 12.24
N THR A 528 7.16 -18.25 13.26
CA THR A 528 6.90 -17.89 14.66
C THR A 528 7.78 -16.75 15.17
N ASN A 529 8.88 -16.44 14.49
CA ASN A 529 9.86 -15.45 14.93
C ASN A 529 9.71 -14.12 14.17
N LEU A 530 8.53 -13.51 14.27
CA LEU A 530 8.19 -12.30 13.49
C LEU A 530 8.88 -11.02 14.01
N ASN A 531 9.48 -11.07 15.20
CA ASN A 531 10.20 -9.95 15.80
C ASN A 531 11.67 -9.86 15.34
N ALA A 532 12.19 -10.87 14.66
CA ALA A 532 13.53 -10.86 14.09
C ALA A 532 13.73 -9.64 13.19
N GLN A 533 14.91 -9.03 13.23
CA GLN A 533 15.22 -7.81 12.47
C GLN A 533 16.10 -8.05 11.25
N ASN A 534 16.86 -9.17 11.23
CA ASN A 534 17.74 -9.44 10.11
C ASN A 534 16.97 -9.61 8.79
N ILE A 535 17.46 -8.95 7.75
CA ILE A 535 16.88 -9.00 6.42
C ILE A 535 17.93 -8.68 5.35
N LEU A 536 17.89 -9.39 4.24
CA LEU A 536 18.75 -9.18 3.07
C LEU A 536 17.91 -8.97 1.83
N GLY A 537 18.21 -7.90 1.11
CA GLY A 537 17.75 -7.65 -0.25
C GLY A 537 18.91 -7.82 -1.23
N ILE A 538 18.66 -8.50 -2.33
CA ILE A 538 19.61 -8.62 -3.44
C ILE A 538 18.91 -8.09 -4.69
N TYR A 539 19.52 -7.10 -5.36
CA TYR A 539 18.93 -6.42 -6.50
C TYR A 539 19.93 -6.29 -7.66
N ALA A 540 19.66 -6.96 -8.78
CA ALA A 540 20.34 -6.70 -10.06
C ALA A 540 19.46 -5.79 -10.92
N SER A 541 19.89 -4.59 -11.28
CA SER A 541 19.02 -3.67 -12.02
C SER A 541 18.91 -4.02 -13.50
N GLU A 542 20.05 -4.24 -14.18
CA GLU A 542 20.10 -4.56 -15.62
C GLU A 542 20.43 -6.03 -15.86
N GLY A 543 21.16 -6.67 -14.93
CA GLY A 543 21.53 -8.08 -14.99
C GLY A 543 20.54 -9.04 -14.32
N ASN A 544 21.01 -10.27 -14.11
CA ASN A 544 20.33 -11.37 -13.47
C ASN A 544 20.84 -11.60 -12.05
N VAL A 545 20.01 -12.24 -11.22
CA VAL A 545 20.49 -12.89 -10.00
C VAL A 545 20.62 -14.37 -10.28
N ASN A 546 21.86 -14.87 -10.37
CA ASN A 546 22.15 -16.23 -10.76
C ASN A 546 22.48 -17.07 -9.53
N LEU A 547 21.77 -18.18 -9.32
CA LEU A 547 22.16 -19.23 -8.39
C LEU A 547 23.11 -20.16 -9.11
N ILE A 548 24.38 -20.15 -8.70
CA ILE A 548 25.43 -20.92 -9.38
C ILE A 548 25.40 -22.36 -8.88
N ARG A 549 24.80 -23.24 -9.69
CA ARG A 549 24.67 -24.65 -9.36
C ARG A 549 26.02 -25.40 -9.38
N PRO A 550 26.12 -26.55 -8.71
CA PRO A 550 27.28 -27.42 -8.80
C PRO A 550 27.39 -28.12 -10.16
N GLY A 551 28.63 -28.28 -10.64
CA GLY A 551 28.94 -28.82 -11.97
C GLY A 551 28.51 -27.89 -13.10
N GLY A 552 28.51 -26.58 -12.83
CA GLY A 552 28.24 -25.51 -13.77
C GLY A 552 29.50 -25.04 -14.49
N THR A 553 29.46 -23.80 -14.98
CA THR A 553 30.58 -23.20 -15.73
C THR A 553 31.50 -22.34 -14.85
N LYS A 554 31.15 -22.13 -13.57
CA LYS A 554 31.84 -21.21 -12.65
C LYS A 554 32.54 -21.96 -11.51
N PRO A 555 33.68 -21.45 -11.00
CA PRO A 555 34.55 -22.18 -10.08
C PRO A 555 34.04 -22.29 -8.63
N THR A 556 33.17 -21.38 -8.21
CA THR A 556 32.54 -21.38 -6.87
C THR A 556 31.06 -21.64 -7.02
N GLU A 557 30.56 -22.67 -6.34
CA GLU A 557 29.25 -23.24 -6.61
C GLU A 557 28.47 -23.53 -5.32
N LEU A 558 27.15 -23.52 -5.44
CA LEU A 558 26.21 -23.91 -4.39
C LEU A 558 26.26 -25.42 -4.11
N GLY A 559 25.72 -25.82 -2.96
CA GLY A 559 25.49 -27.23 -2.62
C GLY A 559 24.27 -27.83 -3.34
N ASN A 560 23.98 -29.11 -3.06
CA ASN A 560 22.84 -29.82 -3.66
C ASN A 560 21.46 -29.31 -3.21
N SER A 561 21.37 -28.68 -2.04
CA SER A 561 20.12 -28.11 -1.50
C SER A 561 20.41 -26.78 -0.79
N PRO A 562 20.68 -25.70 -1.54
CA PRO A 562 21.15 -24.46 -0.95
C PRO A 562 20.08 -23.79 -0.08
N THR A 563 20.51 -23.01 0.90
CA THR A 563 19.67 -22.23 1.80
C THR A 563 19.92 -20.74 1.60
N ILE A 564 18.93 -20.04 1.05
CA ILE A 564 19.00 -18.61 0.72
C ILE A 564 17.93 -17.88 1.51
N HIS A 565 18.31 -16.96 2.38
CA HIS A 565 17.38 -16.08 3.09
C HIS A 565 17.59 -14.66 2.56
N ALA A 566 16.74 -14.26 1.62
CA ALA A 566 16.79 -12.95 0.98
C ALA A 566 15.51 -12.66 0.19
N VAL A 567 15.23 -11.38 0.00
CA VAL A 567 14.36 -10.91 -1.07
C VAL A 567 15.24 -10.68 -2.31
N LEU A 568 15.01 -11.47 -3.35
CA LEU A 568 15.78 -11.46 -4.59
C LEU A 568 15.03 -10.65 -5.64
N MET A 569 15.73 -9.76 -6.34
CA MET A 569 15.14 -8.94 -7.38
C MET A 569 16.04 -8.80 -8.61
N ALA A 570 15.47 -8.98 -9.79
CA ALA A 570 16.08 -8.62 -11.07
C ALA A 570 15.16 -7.61 -11.80
N GLY A 571 15.61 -6.38 -11.98
CA GLY A 571 14.81 -5.28 -12.52
C GLY A 571 14.49 -5.45 -14.01
N GLN A 572 15.51 -5.80 -14.81
CA GLN A 572 15.37 -6.10 -16.24
C GLN A 572 15.69 -7.55 -16.60
N GLY A 573 16.42 -8.28 -15.74
CA GLY A 573 16.76 -9.69 -15.91
C GLY A 573 15.82 -10.66 -15.20
N ALA A 574 16.37 -11.80 -14.80
CA ALA A 574 15.66 -12.88 -14.12
C ALA A 574 16.39 -13.32 -12.84
N VAL A 575 15.66 -13.92 -11.91
CA VAL A 575 16.26 -14.66 -10.79
C VAL A 575 16.28 -16.14 -11.16
N GLN A 576 17.43 -16.66 -11.54
CA GLN A 576 17.54 -17.94 -12.24
C GLN A 576 18.65 -18.82 -11.69
N VAL A 577 18.65 -20.09 -12.10
CA VAL A 577 19.76 -21.02 -11.85
C VAL A 577 20.64 -21.06 -13.10
N ASP A 578 21.94 -20.82 -12.94
CA ASP A 578 22.89 -20.97 -14.04
C ASP A 578 22.85 -22.41 -14.57
N GLY A 579 22.76 -22.59 -15.88
CA GLY A 579 22.69 -23.92 -16.50
C GLY A 579 21.50 -24.78 -16.03
N TYR A 580 20.35 -24.18 -15.68
CA TYR A 580 19.17 -24.86 -15.13
C TYR A 580 18.71 -26.11 -15.91
N ASN A 581 18.97 -26.17 -17.22
CA ASN A 581 18.55 -27.23 -18.13
C ASN A 581 19.61 -28.31 -18.40
N THR A 582 20.71 -28.31 -17.65
CA THR A 582 21.83 -29.24 -17.84
C THR A 582 22.03 -30.13 -16.61
N GLY A 583 22.86 -31.18 -16.72
CA GLY A 583 23.18 -32.08 -15.61
C GLY A 583 22.00 -32.93 -15.11
N SER A 584 22.07 -33.38 -13.85
CA SER A 584 21.02 -34.16 -13.19
C SER A 584 20.10 -33.28 -12.35
N ALA A 585 18.97 -33.84 -11.91
CA ALA A 585 18.14 -33.22 -10.88
C ALA A 585 18.94 -33.04 -9.58
N LEU A 586 18.86 -31.83 -9.03
CA LEU A 586 19.39 -31.46 -7.72
C LEU A 586 18.25 -31.42 -6.69
N GLY A 587 18.60 -31.16 -5.42
CA GLY A 587 17.62 -30.91 -4.36
C GLY A 587 16.83 -29.61 -4.57
N SER A 588 16.33 -29.06 -3.47
CA SER A 588 15.54 -27.82 -3.49
C SER A 588 16.37 -26.62 -3.07
N VAL A 589 16.15 -25.48 -3.74
CA VAL A 589 16.53 -24.17 -3.19
C VAL A 589 15.55 -23.85 -2.07
N ASN A 590 16.07 -23.74 -0.84
CA ASN A 590 15.31 -23.35 0.33
C ASN A 590 15.39 -21.83 0.49
N LEU A 591 14.35 -21.13 0.00
CA LEU A 591 14.27 -19.68 0.04
C LEU A 591 13.40 -19.22 1.21
N ILE A 592 13.89 -18.31 2.04
CA ILE A 592 13.05 -17.47 2.91
C ILE A 592 13.10 -16.04 2.38
N GLY A 593 11.97 -15.52 1.89
CA GLY A 593 11.88 -14.17 1.33
C GLY A 593 10.92 -14.08 0.15
N GLY A 594 11.40 -13.60 -0.99
CA GLY A 594 10.58 -13.40 -2.19
C GLY A 594 11.43 -13.27 -3.46
N VAL A 595 10.81 -13.49 -4.61
CA VAL A 595 11.44 -13.38 -5.93
C VAL A 595 10.70 -12.34 -6.77
N ILE A 596 11.41 -11.32 -7.22
CA ILE A 596 10.87 -10.25 -8.06
C ILE A 596 11.68 -10.20 -9.33
N GLU A 597 11.08 -10.34 -10.50
CA GLU A 597 11.84 -10.52 -11.73
C GLU A 597 11.12 -10.00 -12.97
N ASN A 598 11.88 -9.55 -13.96
CA ASN A 598 11.32 -9.09 -15.22
C ASN A 598 10.81 -10.28 -16.03
N TYR A 599 11.68 -11.24 -16.34
CA TYR A 599 11.30 -12.53 -16.92
C TYR A 599 11.42 -13.62 -15.85
N TYR A 600 10.57 -14.63 -15.95
CA TYR A 600 10.53 -15.73 -15.00
C TYR A 600 11.76 -16.62 -15.09
N GLY A 601 12.65 -16.55 -14.09
CA GLY A 601 13.88 -17.33 -14.09
C GLY A 601 13.65 -18.81 -13.85
N ALA A 602 14.26 -19.63 -14.71
CA ALA A 602 14.16 -21.08 -14.61
C ALA A 602 15.13 -21.62 -13.55
N PHE A 603 14.63 -22.53 -12.71
CA PHE A 603 15.45 -23.20 -11.68
C PHE A 603 15.86 -24.63 -12.10
N GLY A 604 15.06 -25.25 -12.97
CA GLY A 604 15.26 -26.61 -13.43
C GLY A 604 14.24 -26.97 -14.52
N THR A 605 14.43 -28.10 -15.19
CA THR A 605 13.45 -28.65 -16.13
C THR A 605 12.70 -29.83 -15.54
N THR A 606 11.51 -30.09 -16.07
CA THR A 606 10.57 -31.04 -15.48
C THR A 606 9.80 -31.77 -16.57
N SER A 607 9.48 -33.05 -16.34
CA SER A 607 8.58 -33.85 -17.18
C SER A 607 7.38 -34.23 -16.32
N GLY A 608 6.24 -33.58 -16.54
CA GLY A 608 5.12 -33.59 -15.58
C GLY A 608 5.57 -33.06 -14.22
N ASP A 609 5.30 -33.83 -13.16
CA ASP A 609 5.73 -33.50 -11.79
C ASP A 609 7.12 -34.06 -11.42
N VAL A 610 7.83 -34.70 -12.35
CA VAL A 610 9.17 -35.24 -12.09
C VAL A 610 10.24 -34.25 -12.56
N GLN A 611 11.07 -33.79 -11.63
CA GLN A 611 12.24 -32.96 -11.91
C GLN A 611 13.27 -33.72 -12.74
N GLN A 612 13.81 -33.08 -13.78
CA GLN A 612 14.78 -33.67 -14.70
C GLN A 612 16.18 -33.09 -14.49
N THR A 613 16.28 -31.77 -14.35
CA THR A 613 17.54 -31.02 -14.23
C THR A 613 17.39 -29.83 -13.27
N GLY A 614 18.51 -29.22 -12.87
CA GLY A 614 18.52 -28.03 -12.02
C GLY A 614 17.96 -28.30 -10.62
N TYR A 615 17.50 -27.26 -9.93
CA TYR A 615 16.90 -27.35 -8.59
C TYR A 615 15.37 -27.36 -8.62
N SER A 616 14.77 -27.99 -7.62
CA SER A 616 13.38 -27.76 -7.23
C SER A 616 13.28 -26.54 -6.33
N ARG A 617 12.05 -26.14 -5.98
CA ARG A 617 11.79 -24.91 -5.23
C ARG A 617 11.10 -25.23 -3.91
N ASN A 618 11.68 -24.75 -2.81
CA ASN A 618 11.04 -24.66 -1.51
C ASN A 618 11.05 -23.19 -1.09
N PHE A 619 10.05 -22.43 -1.53
CA PHE A 619 10.00 -20.98 -1.30
C PHE A 619 9.01 -20.67 -0.20
N VAL A 620 9.55 -20.29 0.96
CA VAL A 620 8.80 -19.82 2.11
C VAL A 620 8.83 -18.30 2.10
N PHE A 621 7.65 -17.71 2.06
CA PHE A 621 7.55 -16.26 2.07
C PHE A 621 7.86 -15.67 3.46
N ASP A 622 8.53 -14.53 3.52
CA ASP A 622 8.82 -13.80 4.77
C ASP A 622 7.67 -12.83 5.11
N PRO A 623 6.76 -13.18 6.03
CA PRO A 623 5.57 -12.36 6.32
C PRO A 623 5.88 -10.98 6.93
N ARG A 624 7.11 -10.77 7.41
CA ARG A 624 7.51 -9.46 7.95
C ARG A 624 7.52 -8.38 6.85
N THR A 625 7.66 -8.77 5.58
CA THR A 625 7.69 -7.81 4.47
C THR A 625 6.33 -7.23 4.11
N LEU A 626 5.22 -7.95 4.33
CA LEU A 626 3.88 -7.35 4.32
C LEU A 626 3.65 -6.43 5.50
N ALA A 627 4.24 -6.74 6.66
CA ALA A 627 4.12 -5.93 7.86
C ALA A 627 4.99 -4.65 7.81
N GLY A 628 5.71 -4.41 6.72
CA GLY A 628 6.50 -3.21 6.47
C GLY A 628 8.00 -3.34 6.72
N LEU A 629 8.49 -4.48 7.25
CA LEU A 629 9.93 -4.72 7.35
C LEU A 629 10.49 -4.91 5.94
N ARG A 630 11.50 -4.15 5.55
CA ARG A 630 12.10 -4.25 4.21
C ARG A 630 13.61 -4.11 4.29
N PRO A 631 14.35 -4.71 3.33
CA PRO A 631 15.76 -4.42 3.21
C PRO A 631 15.97 -2.89 3.04
N PRO A 632 16.98 -2.27 3.67
CA PRO A 632 17.19 -0.84 3.61
C PRO A 632 17.34 -0.34 2.17
N TYR A 633 16.55 0.64 1.75
CA TYR A 633 16.58 1.17 0.37
C TYR A 633 16.37 0.09 -0.73
N PHE A 634 15.70 -1.02 -0.41
CA PHE A 634 15.27 -1.97 -1.43
C PHE A 634 14.35 -1.30 -2.45
N PRO A 635 14.36 -1.73 -3.73
CA PRO A 635 13.50 -1.11 -4.72
C PRO A 635 12.01 -1.16 -4.33
N THR A 636 11.34 -0.04 -4.58
CA THR A 636 9.90 0.13 -4.41
C THR A 636 9.23 0.12 -5.78
N ALA A 637 7.90 -0.02 -5.79
CA ALA A 637 7.13 0.20 -7.01
C ALA A 637 7.42 1.61 -7.54
N GLU A 638 7.46 1.76 -8.88
CA GLU A 638 7.56 3.10 -9.47
C GLU A 638 6.30 3.92 -9.15
N THR A 639 5.16 3.26 -9.06
CA THR A 639 3.88 3.91 -8.75
C THR A 639 3.79 4.31 -7.28
N TRP A 640 3.39 5.56 -7.07
CA TRP A 640 2.95 6.03 -5.78
C TRP A 640 1.49 5.66 -5.57
N THR A 641 1.14 5.33 -4.34
CA THR A 641 -0.23 5.13 -3.90
C THR A 641 -0.62 6.20 -2.91
N VAL A 642 -1.91 6.51 -2.87
CA VAL A 642 -2.50 7.40 -1.88
C VAL A 642 -3.75 6.75 -1.31
N ALA A 643 -3.85 6.67 0.01
CA ALA A 643 -5.00 6.06 0.67
C ALA A 643 -5.28 6.72 2.02
N LEU A 644 -6.55 6.71 2.41
CA LEU A 644 -7.01 7.23 3.70
C LEU A 644 -6.93 6.11 4.76
N TYR A 645 -6.49 6.46 5.97
CA TYR A 645 -6.29 5.55 7.10
C TYR A 645 -6.92 6.11 8.39
N ASP A 646 -7.40 5.20 9.25
CA ASP A 646 -7.90 5.47 10.60
C ASP A 646 -6.84 5.23 11.70
N GLY A 647 -5.57 5.41 11.34
CA GLY A 647 -4.43 4.98 12.16
C GLY A 647 -3.62 3.93 11.41
N ALA A 648 -3.91 2.66 11.66
CA ALA A 648 -3.22 1.53 11.01
C ALA A 648 -4.04 0.84 9.90
N SER A 649 -5.36 1.07 9.81
CA SER A 649 -6.21 0.40 8.83
C SER A 649 -6.65 1.35 7.71
N PRO A 650 -6.75 0.89 6.44
CA PRO A 650 -7.36 1.66 5.36
C PRO A 650 -8.84 1.96 5.67
N LEU A 651 -9.26 3.21 5.45
CA LEU A 651 -10.62 3.69 5.72
C LEU A 651 -11.24 4.32 4.46
N PRO A 652 -12.04 3.58 3.68
CA PRO A 652 -12.66 4.13 2.47
C PRO A 652 -13.89 5.03 2.74
N ASP A 653 -14.52 4.97 3.92
CA ASP A 653 -15.76 5.72 4.26
C ASP A 653 -15.65 6.43 5.63
N PRO A 654 -15.19 7.70 5.67
CA PRO A 654 -15.17 8.49 6.90
C PRO A 654 -16.60 8.94 7.28
N ARG A 655 -17.01 8.66 8.52
CA ARG A 655 -18.36 8.95 9.02
C ARG A 655 -18.35 9.89 10.23
N LEU A 656 -19.40 10.70 10.38
CA LEU A 656 -19.76 11.37 11.62
C LEU A 656 -20.81 10.54 12.39
N ARG A 657 -20.80 10.57 13.73
CA ARG A 657 -21.85 9.98 14.59
C ARG A 657 -22.77 11.08 15.12
N GLY A 658 -24.07 10.87 14.98
CA GLY A 658 -25.08 11.76 15.53
C GLY A 658 -25.46 11.37 16.95
N ASP A 659 -25.06 12.19 17.92
CA ASP A 659 -25.84 12.38 19.14
C ASP A 659 -26.58 13.70 18.98
N THR A 660 -27.89 13.67 18.73
CA THR A 660 -28.71 14.88 18.56
C THR A 660 -28.87 15.60 19.88
N ILE A 661 -27.99 16.56 20.18
CA ILE A 661 -28.19 17.50 21.30
C ILE A 661 -28.99 18.70 20.77
N SER A 662 -30.31 18.61 20.79
CA SER A 662 -31.19 19.74 20.48
C SER A 662 -31.15 20.73 21.65
N THR A 663 -30.54 21.90 21.46
CA THR A 663 -30.72 23.03 22.37
C THR A 663 -31.70 24.02 21.75
N ALA A 664 -32.79 24.31 22.47
CA ALA A 664 -33.71 25.36 22.07
C ALA A 664 -33.07 26.71 22.40
N GLY A 665 -32.70 27.48 21.36
CA GLY A 665 -32.43 28.90 21.54
C GLY A 665 -33.73 29.59 21.96
N THR A 666 -33.71 30.31 23.09
CA THR A 666 -34.79 31.24 23.44
C THR A 666 -34.65 32.50 22.58
N PRO A 667 -35.76 33.13 22.16
CA PRO A 667 -35.74 34.33 21.31
C PRO A 667 -35.01 35.52 21.94
#